data_AF-A0A951XKL8-F1
#
_entry.id   AF-A0A951XKL8-F1
#
_cell.length_a   1.000
_cell.length_b   1.000
_cell.length_c   1.000
_cell.angle_alpha   90.00
_cell.angle_beta   90.00
_cell.angle_gamma   90.00
#
_symmetry.space_group_name_H-M   'P 1'
#
loop_
_entity.id
_entity.type
_entity.pdbx_description
1 polymer ?
#
loop_
_entity_poly.entity_id
_entity_poly.type
_entity_poly.pdbx_seq_one_letter_code
_entity_poly.pdbx_strand_id
1 'polypeptide(L)'
;MKRFRLSKRIRGSALLAVIMLVAVMSVLTISMLSYSTGERRANERQRLLLRARNMAENVALYASEQVTTKLYRLRNTSPIAFIGGSNAIHLPPDDVLTTAHSAPGDVEVRAGLTATTGLAFIDPADPANASNPNVGLQASSSTVPIIAKSTMRHPAVGGVTAYARQDLQVAMIPLFQFAIFYNQDLEFAPGADMIIAGPVHANGNLIARGQTGFSNTVQFNDRVTASGGFYADTGFKGSTYNEYGDEDAGPGGTGPLYFQNPAGTKTNIKNSSGTWRDHKYGKSSESATTLNQFKSFATATYGGNLRTSVHGVTPLVLPGVDDDPASNSGRSVIEPAAAGDTAGLRQTKFSRNAGLYIIVNPDDDARNGILPDASTVSMPKFSYRCWLNTVNADGTYTLTEVVLPGQPSYGANNATQNNLPNRFTDLTAVGLNQVLRIPASGRGTDAPIATFVDGAGTANNLSSTTITTGYENGTPALGAFPDAFFYDLRRADNSHGYPFNRSSSNPFDPRPIAKIDFDLTRFRLAVERTMTGATTSSSIFNPAVPGSSNWSNNVLNAGATTAAVSLYPNGYTAFPTDTVGNVTCDPFRIYYPSGAVVSAANLVNPSAPSPWFDGITVYIHSVGAEVKDGTRTDSGVRLWNGRGPVVSLNSTYYPGRTGFSFGTNDAAYIVGHFNADGSINSTASSTSNPGGYSARYPDTANEMLVSVMADAITILSQPEYTKSGSNYYQTAGWTDTLSSNRRDATNWSSTWYRSNPSTSNRTDGVSTSLRPALMPNLGVHESSGDGFRGTGTSSYSVKFAPTVTEISACMLTGIVPTTGNQTSGGVHNFPRLLEQWSGTGLYIRGSMVAMFSSEVATEPWSIRIYSGAGRYWGLHQSLRDANHDIPLEPVVLNAQRLHYTEITAAEYAALKTTIEALPH
;
A
#
# COMPACT_ATOMS: atom_id res chain seq x y z
N MET A 1 47.82 93.85 -87.58
CA MET A 1 46.61 93.80 -88.43
C MET A 1 45.91 92.46 -88.23
N LYS A 2 44.62 92.49 -87.86
CA LYS A 2 43.53 91.54 -88.18
C LYS A 2 43.46 90.11 -87.58
N ARG A 3 42.37 89.94 -86.81
CA ARG A 3 41.21 89.00 -86.98
C ARG A 3 41.29 87.53 -86.49
N PHE A 4 40.61 87.29 -85.35
CA PHE A 4 39.34 86.53 -85.18
C PHE A 4 39.13 85.18 -85.91
N ARG A 5 38.85 84.07 -85.18
CA ARG A 5 37.48 83.52 -84.85
C ARG A 5 37.48 82.03 -84.36
N LEU A 6 36.66 81.75 -83.32
CA LEU A 6 35.86 80.54 -82.97
C LEU A 6 36.48 79.25 -82.32
N SER A 7 36.46 79.21 -80.96
CA SER A 7 35.72 78.29 -80.05
C SER A 7 35.81 76.73 -80.09
N LYS A 8 36.57 76.18 -79.12
CA LYS A 8 36.21 75.22 -78.02
C LYS A 8 35.65 73.79 -78.31
N ARG A 9 36.38 72.74 -77.88
CA ARG A 9 36.09 71.77 -76.77
C ARG A 9 36.60 70.33 -77.02
N ILE A 10 37.45 69.87 -76.09
CA ILE A 10 37.42 68.58 -75.37
C ILE A 10 37.05 67.33 -76.19
N ARG A 11 38.06 66.56 -76.63
CA ARG A 11 37.85 65.18 -77.16
C ARG A 11 38.64 64.08 -76.44
N GLY A 12 39.48 64.42 -75.46
CA GLY A 12 40.18 63.46 -74.58
C GLY A 12 39.64 63.38 -73.14
N SER A 13 39.26 64.51 -72.53
CA SER A 13 38.81 64.52 -71.12
C SER A 13 37.39 64.00 -70.90
N ALA A 14 36.52 64.03 -71.94
CA ALA A 14 35.21 63.38 -71.87
C ALA A 14 35.33 61.85 -71.80
N LEU A 15 36.27 61.25 -72.53
CA LEU A 15 36.54 59.81 -72.48
C LEU A 15 37.11 59.39 -71.11
N LEU A 16 38.08 60.15 -70.58
CA LEU A 16 38.64 59.91 -69.23
C LEU A 16 37.59 60.07 -68.11
N ALA A 17 36.71 61.08 -68.20
CA ALA A 17 35.62 61.25 -67.24
C ALA A 17 34.59 60.12 -67.32
N VAL A 18 34.28 59.63 -68.52
CA VAL A 18 33.38 58.48 -68.72
C VAL A 18 34.03 57.19 -68.21
N ILE A 19 35.32 56.96 -68.46
CA ILE A 19 36.05 55.79 -67.92
C ILE A 19 36.12 55.83 -66.39
N MET A 20 36.38 57.00 -65.79
CA MET A 20 36.36 57.17 -64.34
C MET A 20 34.96 56.98 -63.74
N LEU A 21 33.91 57.51 -64.38
CA LEU A 21 32.52 57.32 -63.96
C LEU A 21 32.13 55.83 -64.06
N VAL A 22 32.49 55.16 -65.15
CA VAL A 22 32.26 53.72 -65.34
C VAL A 22 33.04 52.90 -64.32
N ALA A 23 34.29 53.28 -63.99
CA ALA A 23 35.07 52.62 -62.96
C ALA A 23 34.43 52.78 -61.57
N VAL A 24 33.99 53.99 -61.20
CA VAL A 24 33.30 54.26 -59.94
C VAL A 24 31.96 53.52 -59.88
N MET A 25 31.15 53.55 -60.94
CA MET A 25 29.89 52.81 -61.01
C MET A 25 30.10 51.30 -60.97
N SER A 26 31.17 50.78 -61.58
CA SER A 26 31.54 49.36 -61.51
C SER A 26 31.94 48.97 -60.08
N VAL A 27 32.73 49.79 -59.39
CA VAL A 27 33.11 49.56 -57.98
C VAL A 27 31.88 49.60 -57.07
N LEU A 28 30.98 50.57 -57.25
CA LEU A 28 29.72 50.66 -56.50
C LEU A 28 28.81 49.44 -56.76
N THR A 29 28.70 49.01 -58.02
CA THR A 29 27.92 47.82 -58.39
C THR A 29 28.51 46.55 -57.79
N ILE A 30 29.84 46.38 -57.83
CA ILE A 30 30.55 45.25 -57.20
C ILE A 30 30.35 45.28 -55.68
N SER A 31 30.41 46.46 -55.05
CA SER A 31 30.18 46.61 -53.60
C SER A 31 28.74 46.26 -53.21
N MET A 32 27.74 46.73 -53.97
CA MET A 32 26.33 46.40 -53.73
C MET A 32 26.03 44.92 -53.98
N LEU A 33 26.64 44.30 -54.99
CA LEU A 33 26.51 42.87 -55.26
C LEU A 33 27.16 42.03 -54.15
N SER A 34 28.33 42.45 -53.66
CA SER A 34 29.03 41.79 -52.54
C SER A 34 28.25 41.91 -51.23
N TYR A 35 27.65 43.09 -50.97
CA TYR A 35 26.77 43.30 -49.82
C TYR A 35 25.49 42.46 -49.92
N SER A 36 24.80 42.47 -51.07
CA SER A 36 23.56 41.70 -51.30
C SER A 36 23.79 40.18 -51.21
N THR A 37 24.91 39.68 -51.74
CA THR A 37 25.29 38.26 -51.60
C THR A 37 25.68 37.90 -50.17
N GLY A 38 26.30 38.83 -49.43
CA GLY A 38 26.55 38.73 -47.99
C GLY A 38 25.26 38.62 -47.18
N GLU A 39 24.32 39.53 -47.39
CA GLU A 39 22.99 39.55 -46.77
C GLU A 39 22.20 38.27 -47.06
N ARG A 40 22.18 37.82 -48.33
CA ARG A 40 21.53 36.56 -48.70
C ARG A 40 22.13 35.37 -47.95
N ARG A 41 23.47 35.29 -47.85
CA ARG A 41 24.16 34.21 -47.12
C ARG A 41 23.89 34.27 -45.62
N ALA A 42 23.87 35.47 -45.02
CA ALA A 42 23.55 35.66 -43.60
C ALA A 42 22.11 35.24 -43.30
N ASN A 43 21.15 35.65 -44.12
CA ASN A 43 19.74 35.30 -44.00
C ASN A 43 19.49 33.79 -44.20
N GLU A 44 20.17 33.14 -45.16
CA GLU A 44 20.11 31.68 -45.30
C GLU A 44 20.71 30.97 -44.09
N ARG A 45 21.85 31.43 -43.58
CA ARG A 45 22.47 30.86 -42.37
C ARG A 45 21.57 30.98 -41.15
N GLN A 46 20.87 32.11 -40.98
CA GLN A 46 19.90 32.28 -39.90
C GLN A 46 18.70 31.33 -40.04
N ARG A 47 18.15 31.16 -41.26
CA ARG A 47 17.08 30.18 -41.52
C ARG A 47 17.51 28.74 -41.23
N LEU A 48 18.74 28.37 -41.59
CA LEU A 48 19.31 27.06 -41.26
C LEU A 48 19.51 26.85 -39.75
N LEU A 49 19.94 27.89 -39.04
CA LEU A 49 20.07 27.83 -37.57
C LEU A 49 18.71 27.59 -36.90
N LEU A 50 17.66 28.30 -37.34
CA LEU A 50 16.30 28.10 -36.81
C LEU A 50 15.80 26.68 -37.06
N ARG A 51 16.07 26.11 -38.24
CA ARG A 51 15.73 24.71 -38.53
C ARG A 51 16.49 23.73 -37.63
N ALA A 52 17.79 23.97 -37.41
CA ALA A 52 18.61 23.14 -36.53
C ALA A 52 18.11 23.21 -35.08
N ARG A 53 17.71 24.39 -34.61
CA ARG A 53 17.09 24.61 -33.29
C ARG A 53 15.79 23.83 -33.14
N ASN A 54 14.85 24.00 -34.07
CA ASN A 54 13.57 23.30 -34.03
C ASN A 54 13.75 21.77 -34.07
N MET A 55 14.71 21.26 -34.84
CA MET A 55 15.00 19.82 -34.87
C MET A 55 15.61 19.34 -33.55
N ALA A 56 16.57 20.07 -32.98
CA ALA A 56 17.15 19.73 -31.69
C ALA A 56 16.09 19.74 -30.56
N GLU A 57 15.18 20.71 -30.58
CA GLU A 57 14.03 20.79 -29.66
C GLU A 57 13.10 19.59 -29.82
N ASN A 58 12.64 19.30 -31.04
CA ASN A 58 11.74 18.18 -31.30
C ASN A 58 12.33 16.84 -30.91
N VAL A 59 13.63 16.63 -31.13
CA VAL A 59 14.33 15.40 -30.76
C VAL A 59 14.50 15.29 -29.24
N ALA A 60 14.82 16.40 -28.56
CA ALA A 60 14.86 16.42 -27.09
C ALA A 60 13.47 16.10 -26.50
N LEU A 61 12.40 16.64 -27.07
CA LEU A 61 11.02 16.35 -26.67
C LEU A 61 10.66 14.87 -26.90
N TYR A 62 10.98 14.32 -28.08
CA TYR A 62 10.75 12.91 -28.38
C TYR A 62 11.49 11.97 -27.40
N ALA A 63 12.75 12.30 -27.08
CA ALA A 63 13.51 11.56 -26.08
C ALA A 63 12.92 11.72 -24.67
N SER A 64 12.38 12.90 -24.33
CA SER A 64 11.75 13.12 -23.02
C SER A 64 10.54 12.23 -22.79
N GLU A 65 9.75 11.95 -23.81
CA GLU A 65 8.62 11.01 -23.72
C GLU A 65 9.10 9.58 -23.47
N GLN A 66 10.11 9.12 -24.21
CA GLN A 66 10.71 7.80 -23.97
C GLN A 66 11.31 7.67 -22.57
N VAL A 67 12.09 8.66 -22.15
CA VAL A 67 12.75 8.68 -20.83
C VAL A 67 11.70 8.69 -19.73
N THR A 68 10.63 9.48 -19.85
CA THR A 68 9.53 9.52 -18.89
C THR A 68 8.93 8.13 -18.67
N THR A 69 8.59 7.40 -19.75
CA THR A 69 8.06 6.02 -19.60
C THR A 69 9.05 5.05 -18.96
N LYS A 70 10.36 5.24 -19.16
CA LYS A 70 11.41 4.39 -18.59
C LYS A 70 11.68 4.69 -17.12
N LEU A 71 11.64 5.97 -16.75
CA LEU A 71 11.79 6.42 -15.37
C LEU A 71 10.70 5.84 -14.48
N TYR A 72 9.45 5.75 -14.97
CA TYR A 72 8.36 5.08 -14.26
C TYR A 72 8.63 3.60 -13.96
N ARG A 73 9.65 2.97 -14.53
CA ARG A 73 10.01 1.56 -14.28
C ARG A 73 11.17 1.39 -13.28
N LEU A 74 11.78 2.47 -12.81
CA LEU A 74 12.98 2.45 -11.97
C LEU A 74 12.66 2.85 -10.53
N ARG A 75 12.87 1.96 -9.54
CA ARG A 75 12.72 2.27 -8.09
C ARG A 75 13.95 2.95 -7.49
N ASN A 76 15.09 2.97 -8.17
CA ASN A 76 16.33 3.48 -7.62
C ASN A 76 16.81 4.70 -8.42
N THR A 77 17.00 5.82 -7.74
CA THR A 77 17.55 7.08 -8.25
C THR A 77 19.07 7.05 -8.36
N SER A 78 19.69 5.87 -8.33
CA SER A 78 21.12 5.75 -8.63
C SER A 78 21.40 6.34 -10.02
N PRO A 79 22.41 7.20 -10.15
CA PRO A 79 22.75 7.80 -11.43
C PRO A 79 22.93 6.74 -12.52
N ILE A 80 22.23 6.87 -13.65
CA ILE A 80 22.23 5.90 -14.75
C ILE A 80 22.10 6.64 -16.09
N ALA A 81 22.79 6.15 -17.12
CA ALA A 81 22.66 6.68 -18.47
C ALA A 81 21.74 5.86 -19.36
N PHE A 82 20.93 6.53 -20.17
CA PHE A 82 19.95 5.91 -21.07
C PHE A 82 20.53 5.67 -22.47
N ILE A 83 21.75 5.15 -22.56
CA ILE A 83 22.48 5.05 -23.84
C ILE A 83 22.67 3.62 -24.36
N GLY A 84 22.35 2.59 -23.56
CA GLY A 84 22.54 1.17 -23.92
C GLY A 84 21.49 0.24 -23.31
N GLY A 85 21.49 -1.02 -23.77
CA GLY A 85 20.60 -2.08 -23.26
C GLY A 85 19.11 -1.79 -23.44
N SER A 86 18.28 -2.38 -22.59
CA SER A 86 16.81 -2.21 -22.59
C SER A 86 16.34 -0.78 -22.26
N ASN A 87 17.25 0.07 -21.75
CA ASN A 87 16.96 1.45 -21.36
C ASN A 87 17.38 2.49 -22.41
N ALA A 88 18.02 2.07 -23.51
CA ALA A 88 18.54 2.97 -24.56
C ALA A 88 17.46 3.84 -25.21
N ILE A 89 17.63 5.16 -25.24
CA ILE A 89 16.75 6.06 -26.01
C ILE A 89 17.01 5.92 -27.51
N HIS A 90 15.94 5.91 -28.28
CA HIS A 90 16.02 5.84 -29.74
C HIS A 90 15.72 7.20 -30.36
N LEU A 91 16.38 7.49 -31.48
CA LEU A 91 16.02 8.66 -32.29
C LEU A 91 14.67 8.43 -32.97
N PRO A 92 13.96 9.50 -33.38
CA PRO A 92 12.79 9.38 -34.24
C PRO A 92 13.10 8.54 -35.50
N PRO A 93 12.09 7.92 -36.12
CA PRO A 93 12.27 7.18 -37.37
C PRO A 93 13.00 7.98 -38.45
N ASP A 94 13.80 7.29 -39.27
CA ASP A 94 14.71 7.93 -40.23
C ASP A 94 13.99 8.82 -41.26
N ASP A 95 12.74 8.52 -41.61
CA ASP A 95 11.89 9.32 -42.50
C ASP A 95 11.50 10.67 -41.88
N VAL A 96 11.38 10.75 -40.56
CA VAL A 96 11.14 12.00 -39.81
C VAL A 96 12.41 12.86 -39.75
N LEU A 97 13.58 12.23 -39.64
CA LEU A 97 14.87 12.92 -39.51
C LEU A 97 15.48 13.32 -40.85
N THR A 98 15.11 12.62 -41.92
CA THR A 98 15.54 12.92 -43.28
C THR A 98 14.77 14.13 -43.82
N THR A 99 15.47 15.24 -44.00
CA THR A 99 14.91 16.46 -44.58
C THR A 99 15.76 16.91 -45.78
N ALA A 100 15.34 17.96 -46.48
CA ALA A 100 16.17 18.59 -47.51
C ALA A 100 17.53 19.13 -46.97
N HIS A 101 17.71 19.17 -45.63
CA HIS A 101 18.86 19.78 -44.97
C HIS A 101 19.51 18.90 -43.89
N SER A 102 19.00 17.72 -43.58
CA SER A 102 19.52 16.83 -42.54
C SER A 102 19.33 15.35 -42.90
N ALA A 103 20.22 14.50 -42.40
CA ALA A 103 20.06 13.06 -42.38
C ALA A 103 20.05 12.53 -40.93
N PRO A 104 19.64 11.28 -40.67
CA PRO A 104 19.63 10.70 -39.32
C PRO A 104 20.97 10.83 -38.57
N GLY A 105 22.10 10.67 -39.28
CA GLY A 105 23.44 10.82 -38.69
C GLY A 105 23.85 12.25 -38.33
N ASP A 106 23.08 13.27 -38.72
CA ASP A 106 23.29 14.66 -38.32
C ASP A 106 22.60 15.01 -36.98
N VAL A 107 21.87 14.07 -36.40
CA VAL A 107 21.10 14.23 -35.16
C VAL A 107 21.61 13.30 -34.07
N GLU A 108 21.73 13.80 -32.84
CA GLU A 108 22.15 13.01 -31.68
C GLU A 108 21.31 13.38 -30.46
N VAL A 109 20.98 12.38 -29.63
CA VAL A 109 20.35 12.59 -28.32
C VAL A 109 21.00 11.71 -27.25
N ARG A 110 21.12 12.26 -26.04
CA ARG A 110 21.67 11.59 -24.85
C ARG A 110 20.85 12.01 -23.63
N ALA A 111 20.66 11.10 -22.69
CA ALA A 111 20.01 11.37 -21.42
C ALA A 111 20.66 10.56 -20.30
N GLY A 112 20.69 11.11 -19.09
CA GLY A 112 21.15 10.39 -17.91
C GLY A 112 20.58 10.99 -16.64
N LEU A 113 20.35 10.17 -15.62
CA LEU A 113 19.97 10.61 -14.27
C LEU A 113 21.25 11.01 -13.53
N THR A 114 21.40 12.28 -13.15
CA THR A 114 22.72 12.83 -12.74
C THR A 114 22.81 13.29 -11.29
N ALA A 115 21.68 13.48 -10.59
CA ALA A 115 21.67 13.97 -9.21
C ALA A 115 20.43 13.48 -8.47
N THR A 116 20.58 13.20 -7.18
CA THR A 116 19.52 12.73 -6.28
C THR A 116 19.60 13.48 -4.96
N THR A 117 18.50 14.09 -4.54
CA THR A 117 18.36 14.63 -3.18
C THR A 117 17.87 13.55 -2.24
N GLY A 118 18.20 13.62 -0.95
CA GLY A 118 17.51 12.84 0.08
C GLY A 118 16.01 13.19 0.13
N LEU A 119 15.25 12.40 0.89
CA LEU A 119 13.84 12.69 1.16
C LEU A 119 13.71 14.03 1.87
N ALA A 120 12.95 14.97 1.31
CA ALA A 120 12.77 16.31 1.88
C ALA A 120 11.32 16.77 1.76
N PHE A 121 10.82 17.48 2.79
CA PHE A 121 9.49 18.08 2.76
C PHE A 121 9.48 19.33 1.87
N ILE A 122 8.58 19.35 0.90
CA ILE A 122 8.40 20.47 -0.02
C ILE A 122 7.42 21.46 0.63
N ASP A 123 7.97 22.46 1.32
CA ASP A 123 7.20 23.40 2.13
C ASP A 123 6.25 24.28 1.29
N PRO A 124 4.92 24.25 1.56
CA PRO A 124 3.95 25.16 0.95
C PRO A 124 4.13 26.64 1.31
N ALA A 125 4.82 26.95 2.41
CA ALA A 125 5.10 28.33 2.82
C ALA A 125 6.21 28.98 1.99
N ASP A 126 7.05 28.19 1.31
CA ASP A 126 8.07 28.69 0.40
C ASP A 126 7.45 29.08 -0.95
N PRO A 127 7.50 30.37 -1.37
CA PRO A 127 6.99 30.82 -2.66
C PRO A 127 7.62 30.10 -3.86
N ALA A 128 8.84 29.58 -3.75
CA ALA A 128 9.48 28.81 -4.81
C ALA A 128 8.75 27.50 -5.14
N ASN A 129 7.97 26.96 -4.18
CA ASN A 129 7.22 25.72 -4.31
C ASN A 129 5.76 25.93 -4.77
N ALA A 130 5.33 27.18 -5.00
CA ALA A 130 3.93 27.47 -5.36
C ALA A 130 3.45 26.73 -6.63
N SER A 131 4.36 26.49 -7.58
CA SER A 131 4.10 25.73 -8.81
C SER A 131 4.51 24.26 -8.73
N ASN A 132 5.07 23.81 -7.60
CA ASN A 132 5.55 22.44 -7.46
C ASN A 132 4.35 21.46 -7.33
N PRO A 133 4.20 20.46 -8.21
CA PRO A 133 3.10 19.49 -8.13
C PRO A 133 3.12 18.67 -6.84
N ASN A 134 4.30 18.54 -6.21
CA ASN A 134 4.52 17.75 -5.00
C ASN A 134 4.54 18.62 -3.72
N VAL A 135 4.18 19.90 -3.80
CA VAL A 135 4.10 20.79 -2.62
C VAL A 135 3.22 20.20 -1.51
N GLY A 136 3.71 20.25 -0.28
CA GLY A 136 3.09 19.63 0.89
C GLY A 136 3.35 18.13 1.06
N LEU A 137 4.25 17.55 0.25
CA LEU A 137 4.69 16.16 0.34
C LEU A 137 6.19 16.09 0.62
N GLN A 138 6.61 14.95 1.16
CA GLN A 138 7.99 14.54 1.16
C GLN A 138 8.33 13.85 -0.15
N ALA A 139 9.39 14.31 -0.80
CA ALA A 139 9.88 13.70 -2.02
C ALA A 139 11.41 13.71 -2.06
N SER A 140 11.99 12.62 -2.57
CA SER A 140 13.36 12.63 -3.08
C SER A 140 13.30 13.02 -4.55
N SER A 141 14.00 14.08 -4.92
CA SER A 141 14.00 14.59 -6.29
C SER A 141 15.30 14.23 -6.98
N SER A 142 15.21 13.81 -8.24
CA SER A 142 16.35 13.59 -9.11
C SER A 142 16.20 14.33 -10.43
N THR A 143 17.31 14.75 -11.01
CA THR A 143 17.33 15.48 -12.29
C THR A 143 17.87 14.60 -13.40
N VAL A 144 17.19 14.62 -14.54
CA VAL A 144 17.54 13.89 -15.75
C VAL A 144 17.75 14.89 -16.89
N PRO A 145 18.98 15.39 -17.11
CA PRO A 145 19.30 16.18 -18.29
C PRO A 145 19.19 15.35 -19.56
N ILE A 146 18.44 15.87 -20.53
CA ILE A 146 18.35 15.38 -21.90
C ILE A 146 19.02 16.40 -22.80
N ILE A 147 20.08 15.99 -23.50
CA ILE A 147 20.80 16.85 -24.44
C ILE A 147 20.59 16.34 -25.87
N ALA A 148 20.32 17.27 -26.78
CA ALA A 148 20.13 16.99 -28.19
C ALA A 148 21.01 17.90 -29.05
N LYS A 149 21.44 17.37 -30.20
CA LYS A 149 22.21 18.06 -31.21
C LYS A 149 21.56 17.82 -32.57
N SER A 150 21.52 18.86 -33.41
CA SER A 150 21.14 18.73 -34.81
C SER A 150 22.03 19.57 -35.71
N THR A 151 22.54 18.96 -36.78
CA THR A 151 23.31 19.64 -37.82
C THR A 151 22.47 19.75 -39.10
N MET A 152 22.29 20.98 -39.58
CA MET A 152 21.61 21.28 -40.85
C MET A 152 22.62 21.73 -41.90
N ARG A 153 22.53 21.20 -43.11
CA ARG A 153 23.46 21.44 -44.22
C ARG A 153 22.75 22.13 -45.39
N HIS A 154 23.45 23.10 -45.98
CA HIS A 154 23.02 23.74 -47.21
C HIS A 154 24.21 23.95 -48.15
N PRO A 155 24.08 23.61 -49.46
CA PRO A 155 25.20 23.68 -50.41
C PRO A 155 25.91 25.06 -50.46
N ALA A 156 25.17 26.16 -50.30
CA ALA A 156 25.70 27.51 -50.44
C ALA A 156 26.31 28.14 -49.17
N VAL A 157 26.03 27.61 -47.97
CA VAL A 157 26.46 28.21 -46.69
C VAL A 157 27.12 27.22 -45.72
N GLY A 158 27.16 25.92 -46.07
CA GLY A 158 27.77 24.88 -45.25
C GLY A 158 26.83 24.31 -44.17
N GLY A 159 27.42 23.74 -43.13
CA GLY A 159 26.70 23.14 -42.00
C GLY A 159 26.54 24.10 -40.82
N VAL A 160 25.38 24.12 -40.20
CA VAL A 160 25.09 24.82 -38.95
C VAL A 160 24.59 23.80 -37.93
N THR A 161 25.12 23.84 -36.71
CA THR A 161 24.71 22.93 -35.63
C THR A 161 24.06 23.72 -34.51
N ALA A 162 22.97 23.20 -33.98
CA ALA A 162 22.31 23.69 -32.77
C ALA A 162 22.36 22.62 -31.69
N TYR A 163 22.35 23.07 -30.44
CA TYR A 163 22.36 22.21 -29.25
C TYR A 163 21.26 22.66 -28.31
N ALA A 164 20.58 21.70 -27.71
CA ALA A 164 19.47 21.92 -26.82
C ALA A 164 19.61 21.04 -25.58
N ARG A 165 19.08 21.54 -24.46
CA ARG A 165 18.92 20.79 -23.22
C ARG A 165 17.47 20.90 -22.75
N GLN A 166 16.89 19.75 -22.43
CA GLN A 166 15.63 19.62 -21.74
C GLN A 166 15.88 18.95 -20.39
N ASP A 167 15.51 19.61 -19.29
CA ASP A 167 15.56 18.98 -17.97
C ASP A 167 14.24 18.30 -17.62
N LEU A 168 14.34 17.06 -17.14
CA LEU A 168 13.27 16.37 -16.44
C LEU A 168 13.62 16.25 -14.94
N GLN A 169 12.60 16.30 -14.10
CA GLN A 169 12.72 15.98 -12.69
C GLN A 169 11.85 14.77 -12.38
N VAL A 170 12.41 13.81 -11.65
CA VAL A 170 11.66 12.69 -11.07
C VAL A 170 11.61 12.88 -9.57
N ALA A 171 10.41 12.85 -9.03
CA ALA A 171 10.17 12.82 -7.61
C ALA A 171 9.73 11.41 -7.20
N MET A 172 10.45 10.85 -6.24
CA MET A 172 10.08 9.64 -5.51
C MET A 172 9.35 10.04 -4.24
N ILE A 173 8.11 9.58 -4.08
CA ILE A 173 7.19 10.00 -3.04
C ILE A 173 6.79 8.74 -2.25
N PRO A 174 7.18 8.61 -0.97
CA PRO A 174 6.74 7.51 -0.12
C PRO A 174 5.20 7.45 -0.06
N LEU A 175 4.62 6.27 -0.27
CA LEU A 175 3.18 6.13 -0.46
C LEU A 175 2.39 6.28 0.86
N PHE A 176 2.97 5.92 1.99
CA PHE A 176 2.28 5.98 3.28
C PHE A 176 2.26 7.37 3.92
N GLN A 177 2.87 8.38 3.30
CA GLN A 177 2.68 9.76 3.75
C GLN A 177 1.27 10.32 3.49
N PHE A 178 0.49 9.67 2.62
CA PHE A 178 -0.90 10.05 2.36
C PHE A 178 -1.80 9.47 3.46
N ALA A 179 -2.71 10.27 4.01
CA ALA A 179 -3.78 9.74 4.87
C ALA A 179 -4.66 8.77 4.07
N ILE A 180 -4.99 9.14 2.84
CA ILE A 180 -5.79 8.33 1.91
C ILE A 180 -5.19 8.45 0.51
N PHE A 181 -4.85 7.32 -0.11
CA PHE A 181 -4.37 7.24 -1.48
C PHE A 181 -5.18 6.20 -2.25
N TYR A 182 -5.76 6.56 -3.39
CA TYR A 182 -6.47 5.62 -4.26
C TYR A 182 -5.86 5.63 -5.66
N ASN A 183 -5.45 4.46 -6.16
CA ASN A 183 -5.06 4.29 -7.56
C ASN A 183 -6.28 4.34 -8.50
N GLN A 184 -7.47 4.09 -7.96
CA GLN A 184 -8.76 4.16 -8.66
C GLN A 184 -9.50 5.45 -8.30
N ASP A 185 -10.78 5.55 -8.64
CA ASP A 185 -11.63 6.63 -8.14
C ASP A 185 -11.78 6.56 -6.62
N LEU A 186 -11.67 7.71 -5.98
CA LEU A 186 -11.78 7.87 -4.55
C LEU A 186 -13.19 8.33 -4.18
N GLU A 187 -13.90 7.48 -3.46
CA GLU A 187 -15.28 7.74 -3.05
C GLU A 187 -15.40 7.93 -1.54
N PHE A 188 -16.07 8.98 -1.11
CA PHE A 188 -16.50 9.17 0.28
C PHE A 188 -18.02 9.13 0.32
N ALA A 189 -18.58 8.18 1.07
CA ALA A 189 -20.01 8.08 1.36
C ALA A 189 -20.27 7.73 2.83
N PRO A 190 -19.71 8.50 3.79
CA PRO A 190 -19.60 8.01 5.15
C PRO A 190 -20.97 7.96 5.84
N GLY A 191 -21.27 6.85 6.50
CA GLY A 191 -22.44 6.70 7.37
C GLY A 191 -22.26 7.35 8.77
N ALA A 192 -21.20 8.11 8.98
CA ALA A 192 -20.87 8.85 10.19
C ALA A 192 -20.03 10.09 9.83
N ASP A 193 -19.81 11.02 10.75
CA ASP A 193 -18.90 12.15 10.49
C ASP A 193 -17.47 11.65 10.27
N MET A 194 -16.79 12.20 9.27
CA MET A 194 -15.45 11.80 8.89
C MET A 194 -14.55 13.01 8.72
N ILE A 195 -13.51 13.10 9.54
CA ILE A 195 -12.56 14.21 9.52
C ILE A 195 -11.17 13.65 9.28
N ILE A 196 -10.64 13.94 8.10
CA ILE A 196 -9.41 13.38 7.57
C ILE A 196 -8.26 14.34 7.87
N ALA A 197 -7.31 13.87 8.65
CA ALA A 197 -6.08 14.59 8.98
C ALA A 197 -4.90 14.03 8.18
N GLY A 198 -4.49 14.71 7.12
CA GLY A 198 -3.32 14.39 6.29
C GLY A 198 -3.62 14.41 4.79
N PRO A 199 -2.59 14.33 3.93
CA PRO A 199 -2.74 14.46 2.48
C PRO A 199 -3.63 13.38 1.87
N VAL A 200 -4.43 13.73 0.87
CA VAL A 200 -5.31 12.82 0.13
C VAL A 200 -5.01 12.88 -1.36
N HIS A 201 -4.93 11.72 -2.01
CA HIS A 201 -4.71 11.63 -3.45
C HIS A 201 -5.58 10.54 -4.11
N ALA A 202 -6.05 10.83 -5.32
CA ALA A 202 -6.70 9.86 -6.21
C ALA A 202 -6.08 9.93 -7.61
N ASN A 203 -5.64 8.79 -8.14
CA ASN A 203 -5.27 8.65 -9.55
C ASN A 203 -6.50 8.59 -10.48
N GLY A 204 -7.71 8.43 -9.91
CA GLY A 204 -8.97 8.62 -10.61
C GLY A 204 -9.64 9.96 -10.25
N ASN A 205 -10.98 9.95 -10.24
CA ASN A 205 -11.81 11.06 -9.79
C ASN A 205 -11.99 11.03 -8.27
N LEU A 206 -12.16 12.20 -7.67
CA LEU A 206 -12.61 12.35 -6.29
C LEU A 206 -14.13 12.56 -6.27
N ILE A 207 -14.86 11.64 -5.63
CA ILE A 207 -16.29 11.75 -5.38
C ILE A 207 -16.48 11.86 -3.88
N ALA A 208 -16.88 13.04 -3.41
CA ALA A 208 -17.02 13.27 -1.98
C ALA A 208 -18.36 13.94 -1.67
N ARG A 209 -19.29 13.15 -1.10
CA ARG A 209 -20.53 13.60 -0.48
C ARG A 209 -21.17 12.44 0.28
N GLY A 210 -21.85 12.72 1.39
CA GLY A 210 -22.59 11.68 2.11
C GLY A 210 -23.61 10.95 1.22
N GLN A 211 -24.03 9.75 1.62
CA GLN A 211 -25.09 9.02 0.94
C GLN A 211 -26.43 9.78 1.01
N THR A 212 -27.33 9.56 0.04
CA THR A 212 -28.70 10.12 0.07
C THR A 212 -29.38 9.83 1.41
N GLY A 213 -30.02 10.85 2.00
CA GLY A 213 -30.67 10.76 3.31
C GLY A 213 -29.77 11.07 4.52
N PHE A 214 -28.45 11.19 4.35
CA PHE A 214 -27.52 11.54 5.43
C PHE A 214 -27.13 13.02 5.42
N SER A 215 -26.84 13.57 6.60
CA SER A 215 -26.40 14.95 6.81
C SER A 215 -25.01 15.06 7.45
N ASN A 216 -24.23 13.97 7.42
CA ASN A 216 -22.90 13.87 8.04
C ASN A 216 -21.84 14.76 7.39
N THR A 217 -20.86 15.15 8.20
CA THR A 217 -19.76 16.03 7.78
C THR A 217 -18.61 15.22 7.17
N VAL A 218 -18.10 15.69 6.02
CA VAL A 218 -16.78 15.29 5.50
C VAL A 218 -15.85 16.50 5.58
N GLN A 219 -14.68 16.34 6.20
CA GLN A 219 -13.72 17.44 6.34
C GLN A 219 -12.30 16.98 6.04
N PHE A 220 -11.63 17.72 5.15
CA PHE A 220 -10.22 17.55 4.84
C PHE A 220 -9.39 18.65 5.51
N ASN A 221 -8.46 18.27 6.38
CA ASN A 221 -7.59 19.21 7.11
C ASN A 221 -6.24 19.47 6.41
N ASP A 222 -5.98 18.83 5.26
CA ASP A 222 -4.72 18.94 4.52
C ASP A 222 -4.98 18.93 3.01
N ARG A 223 -3.92 18.91 2.20
CA ARG A 223 -3.97 18.85 0.74
C ARG A 223 -4.81 17.65 0.25
N VAL A 224 -5.69 17.90 -0.71
CA VAL A 224 -6.47 16.94 -1.48
C VAL A 224 -6.20 17.10 -2.97
N THR A 225 -5.86 16.00 -3.63
CA THR A 225 -5.58 15.96 -5.07
C THR A 225 -6.30 14.83 -5.78
N ALA A 226 -6.71 15.08 -7.03
CA ALA A 226 -7.18 14.05 -7.95
C ALA A 226 -6.56 14.29 -9.33
N SER A 227 -6.01 13.27 -9.99
CA SER A 227 -5.58 13.42 -11.39
C SER A 227 -6.77 13.52 -12.35
N GLY A 228 -7.94 12.99 -11.96
CA GLY A 228 -9.22 13.17 -12.63
C GLY A 228 -9.96 14.44 -12.18
N GLY A 229 -11.29 14.35 -12.15
CA GLY A 229 -12.18 15.42 -11.70
C GLY A 229 -12.54 15.34 -10.22
N PHE A 230 -13.20 16.39 -9.73
CA PHE A 230 -13.86 16.39 -8.43
C PHE A 230 -15.37 16.53 -8.63
N TYR A 231 -16.13 15.63 -8.00
CA TYR A 231 -17.58 15.54 -8.08
C TYR A 231 -18.16 15.47 -6.67
N ALA A 232 -19.11 16.35 -6.38
CA ALA A 232 -19.90 16.23 -5.17
C ALA A 232 -21.10 15.30 -5.37
N ASP A 233 -21.40 14.89 -6.59
CA ASP A 233 -22.57 14.07 -6.93
C ASP A 233 -22.25 12.57 -6.79
N THR A 234 -22.87 11.89 -5.83
CA THR A 234 -22.67 10.44 -5.64
C THR A 234 -23.20 9.62 -6.81
N GLY A 235 -24.18 10.13 -7.56
CA GLY A 235 -24.71 9.49 -8.77
C GLY A 235 -23.77 9.57 -9.97
N PHE A 236 -22.60 10.19 -9.86
CA PHE A 236 -21.61 10.26 -10.94
C PHE A 236 -21.17 8.88 -11.44
N LYS A 237 -21.13 7.88 -10.56
CA LYS A 237 -20.77 6.49 -10.90
C LYS A 237 -21.94 5.64 -11.39
N GLY A 238 -23.12 6.24 -11.51
CA GLY A 238 -24.36 5.56 -11.84
C GLY A 238 -25.21 5.31 -10.61
N SER A 239 -26.40 4.75 -10.85
CA SER A 239 -27.33 4.42 -9.77
C SER A 239 -26.78 3.31 -8.90
N THR A 240 -27.01 3.43 -7.60
CA THR A 240 -26.71 2.37 -6.64
C THR A 240 -28.02 1.82 -6.11
N TYR A 241 -28.00 0.63 -5.50
CA TYR A 241 -29.22 0.06 -4.91
C TYR A 241 -29.07 -0.03 -3.39
N ASN A 242 -30.14 0.29 -2.67
CA ASN A 242 -30.18 0.19 -1.20
C ASN A 242 -30.47 -1.26 -0.75
N GLU A 243 -30.44 -1.53 0.55
CA GLU A 243 -30.68 -2.87 1.11
C GLU A 243 -32.03 -3.53 0.77
N TYR A 244 -32.99 -2.75 0.25
CA TYR A 244 -34.32 -3.19 -0.17
C TYR A 244 -34.43 -3.37 -1.69
N GLY A 245 -33.38 -3.08 -2.44
CA GLY A 245 -33.39 -3.11 -3.91
C GLY A 245 -33.98 -1.86 -4.55
N ASP A 246 -34.20 -0.77 -3.81
CA ASP A 246 -34.58 0.51 -4.41
C ASP A 246 -33.36 1.20 -5.01
N GLU A 247 -33.57 1.84 -6.15
CA GLU A 247 -32.54 2.62 -6.85
C GLU A 247 -32.30 3.96 -6.12
N ASP A 248 -31.06 4.19 -5.70
CA ASP A 248 -30.53 5.50 -5.32
C ASP A 248 -29.72 6.08 -6.49
N ALA A 249 -30.41 6.86 -7.31
CA ALA A 249 -29.85 7.73 -8.34
C ALA A 249 -29.72 9.19 -7.85
N GLY A 250 -29.89 9.41 -6.54
CA GLY A 250 -29.90 10.73 -5.93
C GLY A 250 -28.50 11.37 -5.93
N PRO A 251 -28.42 12.70 -5.87
CA PRO A 251 -27.13 13.39 -5.91
C PRO A 251 -26.31 13.24 -4.62
N GLY A 252 -26.80 12.50 -3.62
CA GLY A 252 -26.19 12.30 -2.30
C GLY A 252 -26.81 13.17 -1.20
N GLY A 253 -26.27 13.04 0.01
CA GLY A 253 -26.72 13.65 1.27
C GLY A 253 -26.65 15.18 1.32
N THR A 254 -27.03 15.79 2.43
CA THR A 254 -27.09 17.27 2.58
C THR A 254 -26.00 17.84 3.48
N GLY A 255 -25.19 16.97 4.10
CA GLY A 255 -24.14 17.34 5.04
C GLY A 255 -23.04 18.21 4.44
N PRO A 256 -22.30 18.95 5.27
CA PRO A 256 -21.26 19.85 4.80
C PRO A 256 -20.00 19.10 4.36
N LEU A 257 -19.33 19.63 3.34
CA LEU A 257 -18.04 19.13 2.84
C LEU A 257 -17.01 20.27 2.89
N TYR A 258 -16.05 20.16 3.80
CA TYR A 258 -15.04 21.18 4.07
C TYR A 258 -13.67 20.80 3.51
N PHE A 259 -13.01 21.79 2.89
CA PHE A 259 -11.58 21.75 2.57
C PHE A 259 -10.88 22.90 3.30
N GLN A 260 -9.64 22.63 3.74
CA GLN A 260 -8.81 23.60 4.45
C GLN A 260 -7.81 24.26 3.49
N ASN A 261 -7.63 25.58 3.57
CA ASN A 261 -6.55 26.28 2.89
C ASN A 261 -5.20 26.16 3.64
N PRO A 262 -4.05 26.52 3.05
CA PRO A 262 -2.74 26.45 3.73
C PRO A 262 -2.67 27.27 5.04
N ALA A 263 -3.50 28.30 5.20
CA ALA A 263 -3.58 29.12 6.41
C ALA A 263 -4.47 28.50 7.52
N GLY A 264 -5.05 27.32 7.31
CA GLY A 264 -5.87 26.62 8.31
C GLY A 264 -7.37 26.93 8.26
N THR A 265 -7.83 27.80 7.36
CA THR A 265 -9.25 28.15 7.23
C THR A 265 -10.01 27.07 6.47
N LYS A 266 -11.11 26.60 7.06
CA LYS A 266 -11.98 25.56 6.49
C LYS A 266 -13.21 26.19 5.83
N THR A 267 -13.44 25.88 4.56
CA THR A 267 -14.55 26.47 3.79
C THR A 267 -15.39 25.37 3.13
N ASN A 268 -16.72 25.44 3.29
CA ASN A 268 -17.64 24.48 2.68
C ASN A 268 -17.64 24.64 1.15
N ILE A 269 -17.54 23.53 0.43
CA ILE A 269 -17.62 23.51 -1.03
C ILE A 269 -18.99 23.96 -1.52
N LYS A 270 -20.06 23.63 -0.77
CA LYS A 270 -21.43 24.07 -1.06
C LYS A 270 -21.61 25.51 -0.57
N ASN A 271 -22.05 26.39 -1.47
CA ASN A 271 -22.30 27.79 -1.10
C ASN A 271 -23.64 27.96 -0.36
N SER A 272 -23.88 29.16 0.16
CA SER A 272 -25.14 29.51 0.85
C SER A 272 -26.39 29.44 -0.04
N SER A 273 -26.22 29.56 -1.36
CA SER A 273 -27.29 29.37 -2.35
C SER A 273 -27.56 27.90 -2.70
N GLY A 274 -26.89 26.95 -2.04
CA GLY A 274 -27.08 25.52 -2.23
C GLY A 274 -26.35 24.90 -3.43
N THR A 275 -25.53 25.68 -4.14
CA THR A 275 -24.74 25.22 -5.29
C THR A 275 -23.50 24.46 -4.84
N TRP A 276 -23.30 23.25 -5.38
CA TRP A 276 -22.06 22.50 -5.27
C TRP A 276 -21.05 23.02 -6.28
N ARG A 277 -19.90 23.52 -5.79
CA ARG A 277 -18.83 24.09 -6.61
C ARG A 277 -17.79 23.03 -6.96
N ASP A 278 -18.25 21.97 -7.60
CA ASP A 278 -17.43 20.90 -8.17
C ASP A 278 -17.16 21.16 -9.66
N HIS A 279 -16.69 20.17 -10.43
CA HIS A 279 -16.43 20.33 -11.87
C HIS A 279 -17.67 20.69 -12.70
N LYS A 280 -18.87 20.30 -12.23
CA LYS A 280 -20.15 20.69 -12.86
C LYS A 280 -20.61 22.08 -12.41
N TYR A 281 -20.12 22.58 -11.26
CA TYR A 281 -20.43 23.90 -10.71
C TYR A 281 -21.95 24.19 -10.63
N GLY A 282 -22.72 23.18 -10.20
CA GLY A 282 -24.18 23.23 -10.09
C GLY A 282 -24.96 23.07 -11.39
N LYS A 283 -24.30 22.70 -12.49
CA LYS A 283 -24.94 22.34 -13.77
C LYS A 283 -25.11 20.82 -13.90
N SER A 284 -25.85 20.38 -14.91
CA SER A 284 -26.05 18.96 -15.20
C SER A 284 -24.83 18.30 -15.86
N SER A 285 -24.01 19.07 -16.57
CA SER A 285 -22.82 18.60 -17.28
C SER A 285 -21.65 19.58 -17.15
N GLU A 286 -20.44 19.07 -17.41
CA GLU A 286 -19.23 19.89 -17.47
C GLU A 286 -19.15 20.71 -18.75
N SER A 287 -18.44 21.84 -18.67
CA SER A 287 -18.05 22.66 -19.81
C SER A 287 -16.75 23.39 -19.51
N ALA A 288 -16.08 23.93 -20.53
CA ALA A 288 -14.89 24.77 -20.32
C ALA A 288 -15.16 25.92 -19.31
N THR A 289 -16.38 26.45 -19.29
CA THR A 289 -16.80 27.49 -18.34
C THR A 289 -16.84 26.97 -16.89
N THR A 290 -17.49 25.82 -16.64
CA THR A 290 -17.61 25.28 -15.27
C THR A 290 -16.26 24.83 -14.73
N LEU A 291 -15.41 24.26 -15.58
CA LEU A 291 -14.04 23.86 -15.23
C LEU A 291 -13.17 25.08 -14.86
N ASN A 292 -13.27 26.17 -15.62
CA ASN A 292 -12.57 27.42 -15.31
C ASN A 292 -13.10 28.10 -14.04
N GLN A 293 -14.42 28.04 -13.80
CA GLN A 293 -15.03 28.51 -12.56
C GLN A 293 -14.52 27.72 -11.35
N PHE A 294 -14.52 26.38 -11.44
CA PHE A 294 -13.96 25.52 -10.40
C PHE A 294 -12.49 25.83 -10.14
N LYS A 295 -11.65 25.87 -11.18
CA LYS A 295 -10.22 26.18 -11.07
C LYS A 295 -9.97 27.50 -10.34
N SER A 296 -10.65 28.56 -10.77
CA SER A 296 -10.51 29.90 -10.20
C SER A 296 -10.98 29.94 -8.75
N PHE A 297 -12.13 29.34 -8.46
CA PHE A 297 -12.67 29.26 -7.10
C PHE A 297 -11.78 28.46 -6.15
N ALA A 298 -11.35 27.27 -6.56
CA ALA A 298 -10.52 26.38 -5.75
C ALA A 298 -9.16 27.03 -5.45
N THR A 299 -8.52 27.61 -6.48
CA THR A 299 -7.24 28.33 -6.33
C THR A 299 -7.39 29.51 -5.36
N ALA A 300 -8.45 30.31 -5.47
CA ALA A 300 -8.65 31.48 -4.61
C ALA A 300 -9.04 31.12 -3.17
N THR A 301 -9.84 30.07 -2.97
CA THR A 301 -10.44 29.75 -1.67
C THR A 301 -9.61 28.76 -0.86
N TYR A 302 -9.10 27.73 -1.52
CA TYR A 302 -8.35 26.64 -0.91
C TYR A 302 -6.85 26.74 -1.17
N GLY A 303 -6.40 27.66 -2.02
CA GLY A 303 -5.00 27.73 -2.43
C GLY A 303 -4.57 26.44 -3.14
N GLY A 304 -3.32 26.02 -2.88
CA GLY A 304 -2.77 24.76 -3.41
C GLY A 304 -3.35 23.47 -2.79
N ASN A 305 -4.30 23.56 -1.84
CA ASN A 305 -4.79 22.39 -1.11
C ASN A 305 -5.91 21.62 -1.81
N LEU A 306 -6.71 22.20 -2.72
CA LEU A 306 -7.65 21.44 -3.54
C LEU A 306 -7.25 21.58 -5.02
N ARG A 307 -6.69 20.52 -5.60
CA ARG A 307 -6.25 20.49 -6.99
C ARG A 307 -6.76 19.25 -7.73
N THR A 308 -7.07 19.42 -9.01
CA THR A 308 -7.57 18.36 -9.90
C THR A 308 -6.86 18.40 -11.25
N SER A 309 -7.29 17.62 -12.25
CA SER A 309 -6.80 17.68 -13.63
C SER A 309 -6.66 19.10 -14.20
N VAL A 310 -7.60 20.01 -13.91
CA VAL A 310 -7.58 21.41 -14.41
C VAL A 310 -6.43 22.25 -13.83
N HIS A 311 -5.78 21.75 -12.77
CA HIS A 311 -4.58 22.31 -12.15
C HIS A 311 -3.29 21.60 -12.58
N GLY A 312 -3.37 20.61 -13.49
CA GLY A 312 -2.21 19.84 -13.98
C GLY A 312 -1.76 18.72 -13.05
N VAL A 313 -2.65 18.22 -12.18
CA VAL A 313 -2.35 17.04 -11.35
C VAL A 313 -2.27 15.80 -12.23
N THR A 314 -1.19 15.04 -12.11
CA THR A 314 -0.97 13.77 -12.80
C THR A 314 -1.14 12.58 -11.85
N PRO A 315 -1.43 11.37 -12.37
CA PRO A 315 -1.41 10.15 -11.56
C PRO A 315 -0.03 9.89 -10.95
N LEU A 316 -0.02 9.35 -9.73
CA LEU A 316 1.17 8.89 -9.03
C LEU A 316 1.24 7.36 -9.10
N VAL A 317 2.21 6.83 -9.84
CA VAL A 317 2.23 5.40 -10.19
C VAL A 317 3.41 4.69 -9.54
N LEU A 318 3.21 3.44 -9.12
CA LEU A 318 4.28 2.59 -8.60
C LEU A 318 5.12 2.00 -9.74
N PRO A 319 6.43 1.77 -9.53
CA PRO A 319 7.26 1.12 -10.54
C PRO A 319 6.75 -0.26 -10.94
N GLY A 320 6.52 -0.45 -12.24
CA GLY A 320 6.03 -1.72 -12.81
C GLY A 320 4.52 -1.96 -12.68
N VAL A 321 3.79 -1.00 -12.10
CA VAL A 321 2.33 -0.92 -12.11
C VAL A 321 1.95 0.07 -13.21
N ASP A 322 0.89 -0.21 -13.97
CA ASP A 322 0.39 0.73 -14.98
C ASP A 322 -0.54 1.78 -14.37
N ASP A 323 -0.82 2.83 -15.13
CA ASP A 323 -1.67 3.95 -14.74
C ASP A 323 -3.16 3.70 -14.98
N ASP A 324 -3.52 2.54 -15.54
CA ASP A 324 -4.91 2.18 -15.84
C ASP A 324 -5.54 1.46 -14.63
N PRO A 325 -6.45 2.11 -13.89
CA PRO A 325 -7.13 1.47 -12.76
C PRO A 325 -7.97 0.24 -13.13
N ALA A 326 -8.29 0.04 -14.42
CA ALA A 326 -9.03 -1.13 -14.91
C ALA A 326 -8.14 -2.37 -15.13
N SER A 327 -6.83 -2.21 -15.28
CA SER A 327 -5.88 -3.31 -15.48
C SER A 327 -5.72 -4.19 -14.23
N ASN A 328 -6.07 -3.64 -13.06
CA ASN A 328 -5.80 -4.20 -11.74
C ASN A 328 -4.30 -4.45 -11.44
N SER A 329 -3.38 -3.89 -12.23
CA SER A 329 -1.94 -4.17 -12.16
C SER A 329 -1.30 -3.87 -10.80
N GLY A 330 -1.90 -2.96 -10.02
CA GLY A 330 -1.49 -2.64 -8.65
C GLY A 330 -1.56 -3.82 -7.68
N ARG A 331 -2.39 -4.83 -7.97
CA ARG A 331 -2.49 -6.06 -7.17
C ARG A 331 -1.16 -6.82 -7.13
N SER A 332 -0.40 -6.76 -8.22
CA SER A 332 0.90 -7.41 -8.35
C SER A 332 1.88 -7.06 -7.22
N VAL A 333 1.69 -5.97 -6.47
CA VAL A 333 2.54 -5.61 -5.33
C VAL A 333 2.46 -6.64 -4.19
N ILE A 334 1.30 -7.26 -3.97
CA ILE A 334 1.06 -8.24 -2.90
C ILE A 334 1.17 -9.71 -3.37
N GLU A 335 1.20 -9.94 -4.67
CA GLU A 335 1.20 -11.29 -5.24
C GLU A 335 2.52 -12.02 -5.00
N PRO A 336 2.54 -13.36 -5.06
CA PRO A 336 3.77 -14.13 -5.08
C PRO A 336 4.64 -13.76 -6.29
N ALA A 337 5.93 -14.09 -6.22
CA ALA A 337 6.87 -13.82 -7.31
C ALA A 337 6.44 -14.56 -8.60
N ALA A 338 6.59 -13.93 -9.77
CA ALA A 338 6.34 -14.57 -11.06
C ALA A 338 7.56 -14.42 -11.99
N ALA A 339 7.84 -15.43 -12.81
CA ALA A 339 8.99 -15.41 -13.73
C ALA A 339 8.95 -14.22 -14.71
N GLY A 340 7.73 -13.84 -15.13
CA GLY A 340 7.47 -12.69 -16.01
C GLY A 340 7.48 -11.31 -15.34
N ASP A 341 7.73 -11.22 -14.03
CA ASP A 341 7.78 -9.92 -13.34
C ASP A 341 8.83 -9.00 -14.00
N THR A 342 8.40 -7.78 -14.36
CA THR A 342 9.28 -6.74 -14.89
C THR A 342 10.31 -6.30 -13.84
N ALA A 343 11.41 -5.68 -14.26
CA ALA A 343 12.43 -5.19 -13.32
C ALA A 343 11.86 -4.24 -12.25
N GLY A 344 10.94 -3.34 -12.63
CA GLY A 344 10.25 -2.45 -11.70
C GLY A 344 9.35 -3.22 -10.73
N LEU A 345 8.58 -4.19 -11.22
CA LEU A 345 7.72 -5.00 -10.35
C LEU A 345 8.54 -5.88 -9.39
N ARG A 346 9.69 -6.43 -9.82
CA ARG A 346 10.58 -7.19 -8.94
C ARG A 346 11.05 -6.37 -7.73
N GLN A 347 11.23 -5.08 -7.93
CA GLN A 347 11.65 -4.14 -6.90
C GLN A 347 10.48 -3.70 -6.00
N THR A 348 9.27 -3.53 -6.51
CA THR A 348 8.11 -3.06 -5.72
C THR A 348 7.37 -4.20 -5.02
N LYS A 349 7.37 -5.42 -5.59
CA LYS A 349 6.63 -6.58 -5.08
C LYS A 349 7.15 -6.98 -3.69
N PHE A 350 6.25 -6.99 -2.70
CA PHE A 350 6.60 -7.24 -1.31
C PHE A 350 7.12 -8.67 -1.10
N SER A 351 6.49 -9.65 -1.76
CA SER A 351 6.85 -11.08 -1.67
C SER A 351 8.29 -11.38 -2.09
N ARG A 352 8.88 -10.54 -2.95
CA ARG A 352 10.27 -10.67 -3.38
C ARG A 352 11.26 -10.11 -2.36
N ASN A 353 10.87 -9.08 -1.62
CA ASN A 353 11.80 -8.32 -0.77
C ASN A 353 11.63 -8.60 0.72
N ALA A 354 10.54 -9.26 1.13
CA ALA A 354 10.29 -9.61 2.53
C ALA A 354 11.38 -10.55 3.07
N GLY A 355 11.87 -10.25 4.28
CA GLY A 355 12.97 -10.96 4.92
C GLY A 355 12.59 -12.31 5.50
N LEU A 356 11.42 -12.42 6.13
CA LEU A 356 10.83 -13.72 6.49
C LEU A 356 9.72 -14.06 5.52
N TYR A 357 9.91 -15.14 4.77
CA TYR A 357 8.95 -15.64 3.79
C TYR A 357 8.35 -16.95 4.29
N ILE A 358 7.03 -16.98 4.49
CA ILE A 358 6.31 -18.14 4.98
C ILE A 358 5.37 -18.60 3.89
N ILE A 359 5.45 -19.87 3.50
CA ILE A 359 4.50 -20.47 2.56
C ILE A 359 3.58 -21.36 3.37
N VAL A 360 2.28 -21.16 3.20
CA VAL A 360 1.24 -21.91 3.90
C VAL A 360 0.34 -22.57 2.85
N ASN A 361 0.16 -23.88 2.96
CA ASN A 361 -0.89 -24.60 2.26
C ASN A 361 -1.99 -24.95 3.27
N PRO A 362 -3.08 -24.17 3.31
CA PRO A 362 -4.20 -24.41 4.21
C PRO A 362 -5.19 -25.47 3.67
N ASP A 363 -4.92 -26.07 2.51
CA ASP A 363 -5.82 -27.00 1.84
C ASP A 363 -5.63 -28.47 2.24
N ASP A 364 -6.59 -29.32 1.90
CA ASP A 364 -6.53 -30.77 2.09
C ASP A 364 -5.77 -31.50 0.97
N ASP A 365 -5.48 -30.80 -0.12
CA ASP A 365 -4.64 -31.24 -1.23
C ASP A 365 -3.19 -30.72 -1.15
N ALA A 366 -2.26 -31.48 -1.72
CA ALA A 366 -0.89 -30.99 -1.90
C ALA A 366 -0.84 -29.95 -3.03
N ARG A 367 -0.15 -28.84 -2.80
CA ARG A 367 -0.02 -27.72 -3.74
C ARG A 367 1.44 -27.31 -3.93
N ASN A 368 1.71 -26.43 -4.89
CA ASN A 368 3.02 -25.83 -5.07
C ASN A 368 2.99 -24.39 -4.59
N GLY A 369 3.84 -24.07 -3.62
CA GLY A 369 4.17 -22.70 -3.27
C GLY A 369 5.16 -22.09 -4.25
N ILE A 370 5.30 -20.78 -4.17
CA ILE A 370 6.26 -20.01 -4.98
C ILE A 370 7.19 -19.28 -4.01
N LEU A 371 8.50 -19.35 -4.28
CA LEU A 371 9.56 -18.70 -3.52
C LEU A 371 9.86 -17.29 -4.07
N PRO A 372 10.57 -16.42 -3.32
CA PRO A 372 10.90 -15.05 -3.76
C PRO A 372 11.64 -14.95 -5.10
N ASP A 373 12.40 -15.98 -5.48
CA ASP A 373 13.10 -16.07 -6.76
C ASP A 373 12.20 -16.55 -7.92
N ALA A 374 10.89 -16.73 -7.66
CA ALA A 374 9.87 -17.32 -8.53
C ALA A 374 10.03 -18.83 -8.81
N SER A 375 10.95 -19.52 -8.11
CA SER A 375 10.99 -20.99 -8.14
C SER A 375 9.81 -21.58 -7.36
N THR A 376 9.44 -22.82 -7.66
CA THR A 376 8.33 -23.50 -6.99
C THR A 376 8.85 -24.46 -5.91
N VAL A 377 8.05 -24.64 -4.87
CA VAL A 377 8.34 -25.60 -3.80
C VAL A 377 7.08 -26.38 -3.45
N SER A 378 7.20 -27.71 -3.31
CA SER A 378 6.06 -28.55 -2.97
C SER A 378 5.63 -28.32 -1.51
N MET A 379 4.32 -28.16 -1.33
CA MET A 379 3.65 -27.93 -0.05
C MET A 379 2.59 -29.01 0.18
N PRO A 380 2.79 -29.91 1.15
CA PRO A 380 1.76 -30.87 1.56
C PRO A 380 0.50 -30.17 2.07
N LYS A 381 -0.61 -30.91 2.09
CA LYS A 381 -1.86 -30.47 2.74
C LYS A 381 -1.63 -29.96 4.15
N PHE A 382 -2.37 -28.91 4.54
CA PHE A 382 -2.42 -28.39 5.90
C PHE A 382 -1.04 -28.20 6.53
N SER A 383 -0.16 -27.49 5.84
CA SER A 383 1.24 -27.37 6.25
C SER A 383 1.87 -26.03 5.90
N TYR A 384 2.96 -25.67 6.57
CA TYR A 384 3.71 -24.46 6.26
C TYR A 384 5.23 -24.66 6.37
N ARG A 385 5.98 -23.79 5.70
CA ARG A 385 7.44 -23.76 5.69
C ARG A 385 7.93 -22.31 5.64
N CYS A 386 9.14 -22.07 6.14
CA CYS A 386 9.65 -20.71 6.36
C CYS A 386 11.07 -20.54 5.80
N TRP A 387 11.35 -19.37 5.23
CA TRP A 387 12.65 -19.01 4.68
C TRP A 387 13.07 -17.62 5.13
N LEU A 388 14.35 -17.47 5.43
CA LEU A 388 15.01 -16.18 5.42
C LEU A 388 15.42 -15.86 3.99
N ASN A 389 14.98 -14.69 3.52
CA ASN A 389 15.24 -14.20 2.18
C ASN A 389 16.15 -12.98 2.23
N THR A 390 17.33 -13.09 1.65
CA THR A 390 18.27 -11.97 1.51
C THR A 390 18.35 -11.55 0.05
N VAL A 391 17.98 -10.29 -0.24
CA VAL A 391 18.13 -9.68 -1.57
C VAL A 391 19.52 -9.08 -1.67
N ASN A 392 20.35 -9.63 -2.55
CA ASN A 392 21.71 -9.16 -2.80
C ASN A 392 21.70 -7.85 -3.61
N ALA A 393 22.83 -7.12 -3.60
CA ALA A 393 22.94 -5.84 -4.32
C ALA A 393 22.75 -5.95 -5.84
N ASP A 394 22.97 -7.13 -6.42
CA ASP A 394 22.74 -7.45 -7.83
C ASP A 394 21.28 -7.89 -8.13
N GLY A 395 20.40 -7.88 -7.12
CA GLY A 395 19.01 -8.32 -7.21
C GLY A 395 18.80 -9.84 -7.18
N THR A 396 19.86 -10.63 -6.97
CA THR A 396 19.74 -12.07 -6.74
C THR A 396 19.26 -12.37 -5.32
N TYR A 397 18.75 -13.58 -5.11
CA TYR A 397 18.18 -14.01 -3.83
C TYR A 397 19.03 -15.09 -3.18
N THR A 398 19.27 -14.95 -1.88
CA THR A 398 19.76 -16.03 -1.03
C THR A 398 18.65 -16.49 -0.12
N LEU A 399 18.12 -17.68 -0.36
CA LEU A 399 17.01 -18.27 0.38
C LEU A 399 17.53 -19.35 1.34
N THR A 400 17.27 -19.19 2.63
CA THR A 400 17.68 -20.15 3.66
C THR A 400 16.47 -20.63 4.46
N GLU A 401 16.15 -21.92 4.39
CA GLU A 401 15.04 -22.48 5.16
C GLU A 401 15.33 -22.41 6.66
N VAL A 402 14.31 -22.05 7.44
CA VAL A 402 14.34 -21.96 8.90
C VAL A 402 13.10 -22.60 9.50
N VAL A 403 13.19 -22.96 10.77
CA VAL A 403 12.12 -23.56 11.57
C VAL A 403 11.72 -22.56 12.64
N LEU A 404 10.45 -22.13 12.62
CA LEU A 404 9.92 -21.22 13.62
C LEU A 404 9.59 -21.95 14.93
N PRO A 405 9.60 -21.23 16.07
CA PRO A 405 9.11 -21.76 17.34
C PRO A 405 7.72 -22.38 17.24
N GLY A 406 7.59 -23.59 17.79
CA GLY A 406 6.35 -24.36 17.81
C GLY A 406 5.87 -24.85 16.44
N GLN A 407 6.69 -24.75 15.39
CA GLN A 407 6.40 -25.36 14.09
C GLN A 407 6.33 -26.89 14.26
N PRO A 408 5.24 -27.57 13.87
CA PRO A 408 5.12 -29.03 14.10
C PRO A 408 6.05 -29.88 13.22
N SER A 409 6.19 -29.51 11.95
CA SER A 409 6.94 -30.26 10.94
C SER A 409 7.59 -29.31 9.91
N TYR A 410 8.70 -29.73 9.30
CA TYR A 410 9.50 -28.94 8.35
C TYR A 410 10.21 -29.80 7.28
N GLY A 411 10.84 -29.14 6.31
CA GLY A 411 11.67 -29.77 5.28
C GLY A 411 10.88 -30.36 4.11
N ALA A 412 11.54 -31.19 3.29
CA ALA A 412 10.92 -31.80 2.12
C ALA A 412 9.69 -32.63 2.51
N ASN A 413 8.54 -32.31 1.91
CA ASN A 413 7.25 -32.93 2.20
C ASN A 413 6.80 -32.84 3.68
N ASN A 414 7.38 -31.92 4.48
CA ASN A 414 7.19 -31.86 5.94
C ASN A 414 7.36 -33.23 6.62
N ALA A 415 8.25 -34.06 6.06
CA ALA A 415 8.56 -35.38 6.59
C ALA A 415 9.42 -35.30 7.86
N THR A 416 10.06 -34.15 8.10
CA THR A 416 10.88 -33.94 9.29
C THR A 416 10.00 -33.38 10.39
N GLN A 417 9.83 -34.14 11.46
CA GLN A 417 9.23 -33.62 12.68
C GLN A 417 10.13 -32.54 13.25
N ASN A 418 9.53 -31.50 13.84
CA ASN A 418 10.32 -30.57 14.62
C ASN A 418 10.87 -31.26 15.86
N ASN A 419 12.11 -31.73 15.79
CA ASN A 419 12.87 -32.29 16.90
C ASN A 419 13.96 -31.34 17.38
N LEU A 420 13.83 -30.05 17.06
CA LEU A 420 14.77 -29.01 17.46
C LEU A 420 14.43 -28.50 18.86
N PRO A 421 15.36 -27.80 19.51
CA PRO A 421 15.11 -27.09 20.77
C PRO A 421 13.86 -26.20 20.79
N ASN A 422 13.39 -25.72 19.63
CA ASN A 422 12.21 -24.88 19.49
C ASN A 422 10.88 -25.63 19.29
N ARG A 423 10.90 -26.96 19.41
CA ARG A 423 9.71 -27.81 19.47
C ARG A 423 8.90 -27.53 20.74
N PHE A 424 7.60 -27.77 20.67
CA PHE A 424 6.74 -27.77 21.85
C PHE A 424 5.82 -29.00 21.90
N THR A 425 5.61 -29.54 23.09
CA THR A 425 5.17 -30.93 23.29
C THR A 425 4.03 -31.11 24.30
N ASP A 426 3.41 -30.03 24.77
CA ASP A 426 2.28 -30.19 25.68
C ASP A 426 1.03 -30.71 24.95
N LEU A 427 0.12 -31.32 25.71
CA LEU A 427 -1.09 -31.97 25.20
C LEU A 427 -2.14 -30.98 24.68
N THR A 428 -1.79 -29.71 24.44
CA THR A 428 -2.71 -28.69 23.98
C THR A 428 -2.55 -28.43 22.48
N ALA A 429 -3.64 -28.09 21.79
CA ALA A 429 -3.65 -27.81 20.35
C ALA A 429 -2.99 -26.47 19.97
N VAL A 430 -2.44 -25.72 20.93
CA VAL A 430 -1.68 -24.50 20.67
C VAL A 430 -0.38 -24.59 21.43
N GLY A 431 0.73 -24.73 20.70
CA GLY A 431 2.02 -24.64 21.35
C GLY A 431 2.23 -23.24 21.92
N LEU A 432 2.69 -23.11 23.16
CA LEU A 432 2.81 -21.80 23.81
C LEU A 432 3.84 -20.89 23.16
N ASN A 433 4.79 -21.47 22.45
CA ASN A 433 5.78 -20.80 21.61
C ASN A 433 5.37 -20.74 20.13
N GLN A 434 4.21 -21.29 19.74
CA GLN A 434 3.83 -21.42 18.33
C GLN A 434 3.53 -20.06 17.70
N VAL A 435 4.37 -19.65 16.77
CA VAL A 435 4.25 -18.35 16.07
C VAL A 435 3.10 -18.33 15.07
N LEU A 436 2.89 -19.43 14.35
CA LEU A 436 1.89 -19.56 13.30
C LEU A 436 1.04 -20.81 13.51
N ARG A 437 -0.29 -20.65 13.48
CA ARG A 437 -1.26 -21.75 13.50
C ARG A 437 -1.96 -21.84 12.16
N ILE A 438 -2.21 -23.07 11.74
CA ILE A 438 -2.88 -23.41 10.48
C ILE A 438 -3.86 -24.56 10.77
N PRO A 439 -4.77 -24.92 9.85
CA PRO A 439 -5.63 -26.08 10.04
C PRO A 439 -4.78 -27.35 10.22
N ALA A 440 -5.20 -28.26 11.08
CA ALA A 440 -4.45 -29.49 11.36
C ALA A 440 -4.66 -30.54 10.27
N SER A 441 -3.57 -31.20 9.83
CA SER A 441 -3.61 -32.17 8.73
C SER A 441 -4.15 -33.57 9.09
N GLY A 442 -4.36 -33.81 10.40
CA GLY A 442 -4.65 -35.14 10.96
C GLY A 442 -3.44 -36.10 10.97
N ARG A 443 -2.25 -35.69 10.50
CA ARG A 443 -1.02 -36.51 10.55
C ARG A 443 -0.46 -36.55 11.96
N GLY A 444 0.04 -37.71 12.38
CA GLY A 444 0.70 -37.88 13.69
C GLY A 444 1.99 -37.06 13.87
N THR A 445 2.61 -36.59 12.78
CA THR A 445 3.77 -35.68 12.80
C THR A 445 3.40 -34.23 13.09
N ASP A 446 2.13 -33.86 12.90
CA ASP A 446 1.62 -32.50 13.15
C ASP A 446 0.94 -32.39 14.53
N ALA A 447 0.94 -33.50 15.29
CA ALA A 447 0.52 -33.54 16.68
C ALA A 447 1.70 -33.18 17.61
N PRO A 448 1.44 -32.56 18.78
CA PRO A 448 2.48 -32.37 19.78
C PRO A 448 3.03 -33.74 20.18
N ILE A 449 4.29 -34.01 19.81
CA ILE A 449 4.96 -35.25 20.17
C ILE A 449 5.24 -35.16 21.67
N ALA A 450 4.70 -36.06 22.49
CA ALA A 450 4.66 -35.92 23.95
C ALA A 450 6.00 -36.13 24.70
N THR A 451 7.10 -36.44 24.01
CA THR A 451 8.37 -36.83 24.66
C THR A 451 9.48 -35.81 24.45
N PHE A 452 9.94 -35.20 25.55
CA PHE A 452 11.23 -34.53 25.65
C PHE A 452 12.32 -35.61 25.54
N VAL A 453 13.23 -35.48 24.58
CA VAL A 453 14.43 -36.33 24.51
C VAL A 453 15.48 -35.66 25.39
N ASP A 454 15.72 -36.21 26.57
CA ASP A 454 16.92 -35.82 27.31
C ASP A 454 18.17 -36.26 26.51
N GLY A 455 19.31 -35.61 26.78
CA GLY A 455 20.58 -35.93 26.11
C GLY A 455 21.11 -37.35 26.39
N ALA A 456 20.34 -38.26 26.99
CA ALA A 456 20.75 -39.62 27.33
C ALA A 456 20.12 -40.72 26.44
N GLY A 457 19.28 -40.37 25.46
CA GLY A 457 18.95 -41.29 24.36
C GLY A 457 18.06 -42.48 24.70
N THR A 458 17.19 -42.39 25.72
CA THR A 458 16.14 -43.39 25.97
C THR A 458 14.75 -42.82 25.72
N ALA A 459 14.27 -42.96 24.48
CA ALA A 459 12.89 -42.68 24.12
C ALA A 459 11.97 -43.76 24.70
N ASN A 460 11.21 -43.46 25.75
CA ASN A 460 10.15 -44.34 26.21
C ASN A 460 8.86 -44.08 25.41
N ASN A 461 8.46 -45.13 24.71
CA ASN A 461 7.34 -45.23 23.80
C ASN A 461 6.01 -45.09 24.57
N LEU A 462 5.09 -44.20 24.17
CA LEU A 462 3.71 -44.28 24.64
C LEU A 462 2.69 -44.08 23.52
N SER A 463 1.78 -45.05 23.49
CA SER A 463 0.70 -45.31 22.55
C SER A 463 -0.31 -44.19 22.40
N SER A 464 -0.77 -44.04 21.16
CA SER A 464 -2.00 -43.39 20.71
C SER A 464 -3.21 -43.67 21.60
N THR A 465 -3.93 -42.63 22.02
CA THR A 465 -5.40 -42.52 21.87
C THR A 465 -5.86 -41.12 22.27
N THR A 466 -6.51 -40.44 21.31
CA THR A 466 -7.28 -39.20 21.47
C THR A 466 -6.48 -37.90 21.65
N ILE A 467 -5.85 -37.46 20.55
CA ILE A 467 -5.51 -36.05 20.35
C ILE A 467 -6.81 -35.33 20.00
N THR A 468 -7.36 -34.58 20.95
CA THR A 468 -8.50 -33.68 20.74
C THR A 468 -8.07 -32.28 21.17
N THR A 469 -8.18 -31.35 20.21
CA THR A 469 -8.29 -29.89 20.35
C THR A 469 -8.16 -29.34 21.77
N GLY A 470 -7.07 -28.61 22.02
CA GLY A 470 -6.64 -28.11 23.33
C GLY A 470 -7.53 -27.05 23.96
N TYR A 471 -8.52 -27.52 24.70
CA TYR A 471 -9.02 -26.83 25.89
C TYR A 471 -8.93 -27.80 27.08
N GLU A 472 -8.66 -27.27 28.28
CA GLU A 472 -8.47 -28.06 29.49
C GLU A 472 -9.69 -28.94 29.80
N ASN A 473 -9.43 -30.19 30.18
CA ASN A 473 -10.44 -31.13 30.66
C ASN A 473 -11.12 -30.55 31.91
N GLY A 474 -12.36 -30.08 31.75
CA GLY A 474 -13.13 -29.38 32.78
C GLY A 474 -13.96 -28.19 32.28
N THR A 475 -13.74 -27.71 31.05
CA THR A 475 -14.66 -26.74 30.43
C THR A 475 -15.91 -27.45 29.88
N PRO A 476 -17.10 -26.83 29.95
CA PRO A 476 -18.34 -27.46 29.51
C PRO A 476 -18.22 -27.89 28.05
N ALA A 477 -18.47 -29.18 27.80
CA ALA A 477 -18.47 -29.78 26.47
C ALA A 477 -19.46 -29.05 25.54
N LEU A 478 -18.97 -28.06 24.82
CA LEU A 478 -19.52 -27.70 23.53
C LEU A 478 -18.98 -28.75 22.56
N GLY A 479 -19.88 -29.51 21.91
CA GLY A 479 -19.49 -30.48 20.88
C GLY A 479 -18.50 -29.84 19.92
N ALA A 480 -17.37 -30.53 19.71
CA ALA A 480 -16.16 -30.05 19.05
C ALA A 480 -16.43 -29.14 17.83
N PHE A 481 -16.12 -27.85 17.96
CA PHE A 481 -15.91 -26.98 16.81
C PHE A 481 -14.48 -27.19 16.32
N PRO A 482 -14.24 -27.50 15.04
CA PRO A 482 -12.89 -27.44 14.49
C PRO A 482 -12.44 -25.98 14.52
N ASP A 483 -11.48 -25.63 15.39
CA ASP A 483 -10.81 -24.32 15.45
C ASP A 483 -10.03 -23.98 14.15
N ALA A 484 -10.16 -24.81 13.12
CA ALA A 484 -9.49 -24.68 11.83
C ALA A 484 -10.12 -23.64 10.89
N PHE A 485 -11.40 -23.31 11.07
CA PHE A 485 -12.16 -22.47 10.13
C PHE A 485 -12.99 -21.40 10.83
N PHE A 486 -13.21 -20.28 10.14
CA PHE A 486 -14.19 -19.25 10.50
C PHE A 486 -14.97 -18.84 9.26
N TYR A 487 -16.01 -18.02 9.43
CA TYR A 487 -16.82 -17.56 8.31
C TYR A 487 -16.83 -16.05 8.23
N ASP A 488 -16.54 -15.55 7.03
CA ASP A 488 -16.79 -14.18 6.62
C ASP A 488 -18.04 -14.19 5.75
N LEU A 489 -19.11 -13.58 6.25
CA LEU A 489 -20.38 -13.49 5.50
C LEU A 489 -20.23 -12.70 4.19
N ARG A 490 -19.11 -12.00 3.96
CA ARG A 490 -18.77 -11.35 2.68
C ARG A 490 -18.06 -12.29 1.70
N ARG A 491 -17.94 -13.57 2.02
CA ARG A 491 -17.22 -14.55 1.20
C ARG A 491 -18.13 -15.75 0.95
N ALA A 492 -19.24 -15.51 0.26
CA ALA A 492 -20.21 -16.53 -0.11
C ALA A 492 -20.17 -16.90 -1.59
N ASP A 493 -20.55 -18.14 -1.90
CA ASP A 493 -20.79 -18.60 -3.28
C ASP A 493 -22.02 -17.93 -3.90
N ASN A 494 -22.05 -17.83 -5.23
CA ASN A 494 -23.11 -17.17 -6.03
C ASN A 494 -23.34 -15.68 -5.72
N SER A 495 -22.33 -15.00 -5.18
CA SER A 495 -22.29 -13.54 -5.06
C SER A 495 -22.09 -12.89 -6.45
N HIS A 496 -23.09 -12.97 -7.34
CA HIS A 496 -23.03 -12.47 -8.72
C HIS A 496 -23.08 -10.93 -8.82
N GLY A 497 -22.47 -10.20 -7.89
CA GLY A 497 -22.51 -8.73 -7.87
C GLY A 497 -23.89 -8.13 -7.61
N TYR A 498 -24.92 -8.95 -7.39
CA TYR A 498 -26.24 -8.51 -6.97
C TYR A 498 -26.34 -8.61 -5.45
N PRO A 499 -26.34 -7.49 -4.74
CA PRO A 499 -26.46 -7.53 -3.30
C PRO A 499 -27.86 -8.03 -2.90
N PHE A 500 -28.95 -7.70 -3.61
CA PHE A 500 -30.31 -7.87 -3.05
C PHE A 500 -31.22 -8.94 -3.70
N ASN A 501 -30.89 -9.48 -4.88
CA ASN A 501 -31.72 -10.48 -5.56
C ASN A 501 -31.23 -11.92 -5.29
N ARG A 502 -31.55 -12.42 -4.11
CA ARG A 502 -31.33 -13.83 -3.74
C ARG A 502 -32.57 -14.65 -4.16
N SER A 503 -32.46 -15.95 -4.37
CA SER A 503 -33.63 -16.81 -4.58
C SER A 503 -33.26 -18.27 -4.31
N SER A 504 -34.23 -19.19 -4.38
CA SER A 504 -33.94 -20.63 -4.32
C SER A 504 -32.98 -21.13 -5.41
N SER A 505 -32.86 -20.39 -6.52
CA SER A 505 -31.93 -20.62 -7.63
C SER A 505 -30.66 -19.77 -7.57
N ASN A 506 -30.54 -18.84 -6.61
CA ASN A 506 -29.36 -18.02 -6.33
C ASN A 506 -29.15 -17.88 -4.80
N PRO A 507 -28.75 -18.96 -4.12
CA PRO A 507 -28.68 -18.97 -2.66
C PRO A 507 -27.36 -18.38 -2.14
N PHE A 508 -27.42 -17.74 -0.98
CA PHE A 508 -26.27 -17.21 -0.25
C PHE A 508 -25.65 -18.29 0.64
N ASP A 509 -24.53 -18.85 0.22
CA ASP A 509 -23.83 -19.92 0.94
C ASP A 509 -22.46 -19.44 1.44
N PRO A 510 -22.33 -19.05 2.73
CA PRO A 510 -21.06 -18.63 3.32
C PRO A 510 -20.01 -19.73 3.25
N ARG A 511 -18.82 -19.40 2.75
CA ARG A 511 -17.74 -20.37 2.62
C ARG A 511 -16.94 -20.47 3.91
N PRO A 512 -16.53 -21.69 4.32
CA PRO A 512 -15.58 -21.86 5.40
C PRO A 512 -14.22 -21.29 4.98
N ILE A 513 -13.62 -20.47 5.85
CA ILE A 513 -12.32 -19.85 5.63
C ILE A 513 -11.31 -20.51 6.55
N ALA A 514 -10.30 -21.15 5.97
CA ALA A 514 -9.18 -21.74 6.67
C ALA A 514 -8.37 -20.66 7.38
N LYS A 515 -8.18 -20.84 8.69
CA LYS A 515 -7.44 -19.89 9.53
C LYS A 515 -5.94 -20.06 9.37
N ILE A 516 -5.26 -18.97 9.02
CA ILE A 516 -3.81 -18.84 9.16
C ILE A 516 -3.55 -17.81 10.25
N ASP A 517 -3.38 -18.25 11.50
CA ASP A 517 -3.19 -17.34 12.62
C ASP A 517 -1.73 -17.02 12.83
N PHE A 518 -1.38 -15.76 12.64
CA PHE A 518 -0.07 -15.23 12.97
C PHE A 518 -0.15 -14.48 14.30
N ASP A 519 0.48 -15.06 15.33
CA ASP A 519 0.51 -14.48 16.66
C ASP A 519 1.69 -13.51 16.78
N LEU A 520 1.37 -12.23 16.86
CA LEU A 520 2.37 -11.15 16.85
C LEU A 520 3.14 -11.03 18.16
N THR A 521 2.52 -11.39 19.28
CA THR A 521 3.20 -11.41 20.59
C THR A 521 4.23 -12.54 20.63
N ARG A 522 3.86 -13.72 20.14
CA ARG A 522 4.78 -14.87 20.04
C ARG A 522 5.86 -14.64 19.00
N PHE A 523 5.52 -14.03 17.87
CA PHE A 523 6.49 -13.65 16.86
C PHE A 523 7.51 -12.64 17.42
N ARG A 524 7.03 -11.61 18.14
CA ARG A 524 7.90 -10.64 18.81
C ARG A 524 8.86 -11.33 19.77
N LEU A 525 8.36 -12.23 20.62
CA LEU A 525 9.22 -13.01 21.52
C LEU A 525 10.26 -13.80 20.73
N ALA A 526 9.85 -14.45 19.64
CA ALA A 526 10.76 -15.24 18.81
C ALA A 526 11.89 -14.39 18.21
N VAL A 527 11.55 -13.22 17.68
CA VAL A 527 12.52 -12.29 17.10
C VAL A 527 13.44 -11.72 18.17
N GLU A 528 12.90 -11.15 19.26
CA GLU A 528 13.70 -10.56 20.34
C GLU A 528 14.66 -11.60 20.95
N ARG A 529 14.18 -12.84 21.13
CA ARG A 529 14.96 -13.96 21.65
C ARG A 529 16.10 -14.36 20.73
N THR A 530 15.85 -14.35 19.41
CA THR A 530 16.85 -14.70 18.39
C THR A 530 17.86 -13.58 18.17
N MET A 531 17.41 -12.31 18.20
CA MET A 531 18.21 -11.11 17.93
C MET A 531 19.14 -10.70 19.07
N THR A 532 18.77 -10.89 20.33
CA THR A 532 19.47 -10.23 21.44
C THR A 532 20.26 -11.18 22.33
N GLY A 533 20.02 -12.48 22.23
CA GLY A 533 20.68 -13.45 23.11
C GLY A 533 20.39 -13.29 24.61
N ALA A 534 19.82 -12.18 25.11
CA ALA A 534 19.17 -11.98 26.41
C ALA A 534 18.96 -10.50 26.86
N THR A 535 19.28 -9.45 26.10
CA THR A 535 19.55 -8.12 26.73
C THR A 535 18.48 -7.02 26.60
N THR A 536 17.34 -7.25 25.94
CA THR A 536 16.26 -6.23 25.87
C THR A 536 15.07 -6.62 26.73
N SER A 537 14.71 -5.82 27.73
CA SER A 537 13.43 -5.98 28.43
C SER A 537 12.29 -5.46 27.55
N SER A 538 11.45 -6.36 27.02
CA SER A 538 10.13 -5.98 26.53
C SER A 538 9.25 -5.59 27.73
N SER A 539 8.34 -4.63 27.55
CA SER A 539 7.33 -4.31 28.57
C SER A 539 6.25 -5.40 28.70
N ILE A 540 6.20 -6.35 27.75
CA ILE A 540 5.19 -7.41 27.67
C ILE A 540 5.72 -8.72 28.31
N PHE A 541 6.99 -9.06 28.11
CA PHE A 541 7.62 -10.26 28.67
C PHE A 541 9.13 -10.04 28.85
N ASN A 542 9.79 -10.87 29.64
CA ASN A 542 11.25 -10.90 29.73
C ASN A 542 11.83 -11.92 28.72
N PRO A 543 12.41 -11.48 27.59
CA PRO A 543 12.98 -12.39 26.59
C PRO A 543 14.39 -12.88 26.97
N ALA A 544 14.93 -12.52 28.15
CA ALA A 544 16.27 -12.90 28.58
C ALA A 544 16.42 -14.41 28.84
N VAL A 545 17.60 -14.97 28.54
CA VAL A 545 17.90 -16.39 28.82
C VAL A 545 17.69 -16.66 30.31
N PRO A 546 16.88 -17.66 30.69
CA PRO A 546 16.59 -17.96 32.08
C PRO A 546 17.86 -18.24 32.88
N GLY A 547 17.98 -17.56 34.02
CA GLY A 547 19.05 -17.72 34.98
C GLY A 547 18.57 -17.35 36.38
N SER A 548 19.38 -17.63 37.40
CA SER A 548 19.02 -17.38 38.80
C SER A 548 18.64 -15.93 39.11
N SER A 549 19.21 -14.97 38.36
CA SER A 549 18.97 -13.52 38.53
C SER A 549 17.69 -13.00 37.87
N ASN A 550 17.08 -13.73 36.94
CA ASN A 550 15.92 -13.25 36.17
C ASN A 550 14.73 -14.22 36.14
N TRP A 551 14.85 -15.41 36.76
CA TRP A 551 13.81 -16.44 36.81
C TRP A 551 12.50 -15.95 37.43
N SER A 552 12.56 -15.13 38.48
CA SER A 552 11.39 -14.55 39.14
C SER A 552 10.56 -13.64 38.23
N ASN A 553 11.07 -13.26 37.05
CA ASN A 553 10.40 -12.41 36.07
C ASN A 553 10.28 -13.09 34.69
N ASN A 554 10.52 -14.40 34.59
CA ASN A 554 10.57 -15.12 33.32
C ASN A 554 9.21 -15.63 32.85
N VAL A 555 8.96 -15.62 31.54
CA VAL A 555 7.68 -16.04 30.93
C VAL A 555 7.33 -17.53 31.14
N LEU A 556 8.33 -18.37 31.41
CA LEU A 556 8.13 -19.79 31.70
C LEU A 556 7.91 -20.09 33.20
N ASN A 557 8.07 -19.09 34.07
CA ASN A 557 7.87 -19.25 35.51
C ASN A 557 6.43 -18.89 35.88
N ALA A 558 5.65 -19.89 36.32
CA ALA A 558 4.27 -19.68 36.76
C ALA A 558 4.12 -18.80 38.01
N GLY A 559 5.20 -18.60 38.78
CA GLY A 559 5.24 -17.73 39.95
C GLY A 559 5.91 -16.38 39.69
N ALA A 560 6.04 -15.94 38.43
CA ALA A 560 6.74 -14.70 38.10
C ALA A 560 6.05 -13.44 38.66
N THR A 561 6.84 -12.49 39.19
CA THR A 561 6.36 -11.23 39.79
C THR A 561 5.98 -10.17 38.76
N THR A 562 6.65 -10.12 37.60
CA THR A 562 6.17 -9.38 36.43
C THR A 562 5.15 -10.22 35.67
N ALA A 563 3.91 -10.16 36.12
CA ALA A 563 2.79 -10.97 35.65
C ALA A 563 2.15 -10.51 34.32
N ALA A 564 2.87 -9.83 33.42
CA ALA A 564 2.20 -9.14 32.31
C ALA A 564 1.50 -10.10 31.32
N VAL A 565 2.07 -11.28 31.04
CA VAL A 565 1.32 -12.45 30.56
C VAL A 565 2.09 -13.70 30.98
N SER A 566 1.66 -14.38 32.05
CA SER A 566 2.06 -15.78 32.20
C SER A 566 1.47 -16.52 31.00
N LEU A 567 2.27 -16.81 29.97
CA LEU A 567 1.82 -17.61 28.82
C LEU A 567 1.50 -19.05 29.24
N TYR A 568 1.70 -19.39 30.51
CA TYR A 568 1.67 -20.74 31.05
C TYR A 568 0.62 -20.89 32.17
N PRO A 569 -0.35 -21.82 32.05
CA PRO A 569 -1.32 -22.11 33.11
C PRO A 569 -0.81 -23.03 34.23
N ASN A 570 0.20 -23.90 34.02
CA ASN A 570 0.58 -24.96 35.00
C ASN A 570 2.10 -25.27 35.06
N GLY A 571 2.88 -24.44 35.78
CA GLY A 571 4.36 -24.16 35.84
C GLY A 571 5.48 -25.21 35.84
N TYR A 572 6.49 -25.03 34.96
CA TYR A 572 7.87 -25.46 35.17
C TYR A 572 8.45 -24.78 36.41
N THR A 573 9.20 -25.51 37.24
CA THR A 573 9.87 -24.97 38.44
C THR A 573 11.32 -24.54 38.18
N ALA A 574 11.92 -25.01 37.07
CA ALA A 574 13.25 -24.66 36.60
C ALA A 574 13.35 -24.83 35.08
N PHE A 575 14.31 -24.15 34.46
CA PHE A 575 14.56 -24.26 33.02
C PHE A 575 15.35 -25.54 32.67
N PRO A 576 15.05 -26.26 31.56
CA PRO A 576 15.80 -27.46 31.21
C PRO A 576 17.26 -27.14 30.87
N THR A 577 18.17 -27.82 31.57
CA THR A 577 19.62 -27.61 31.45
C THR A 577 20.33 -28.94 31.22
N ASP A 578 21.52 -28.91 30.60
CA ASP A 578 22.40 -30.08 30.59
C ASP A 578 22.95 -30.35 32.00
N THR A 579 23.71 -31.43 32.13
CA THR A 579 24.37 -31.84 33.37
C THR A 579 25.38 -30.80 33.89
N VAL A 580 25.71 -29.77 33.11
CA VAL A 580 26.65 -28.68 33.43
C VAL A 580 25.92 -27.35 33.63
N GLY A 581 24.58 -27.32 33.57
CA GLY A 581 23.76 -26.14 33.81
C GLY A 581 23.53 -25.23 32.59
N ASN A 582 23.96 -25.62 31.38
CA ASN A 582 23.67 -24.84 30.18
C ASN A 582 22.23 -25.07 29.71
N VAL A 583 21.59 -24.02 29.23
CA VAL A 583 20.28 -24.08 28.56
C VAL A 583 20.38 -24.99 27.33
N THR A 584 19.77 -26.17 27.39
CA THR A 584 19.82 -27.17 26.31
C THR A 584 18.69 -27.06 25.31
N CYS A 585 17.56 -26.46 25.68
CA CYS A 585 16.43 -26.26 24.79
C CYS A 585 15.88 -24.84 24.92
N ASP A 586 16.07 -23.99 23.91
CA ASP A 586 15.40 -22.69 23.87
C ASP A 586 14.16 -22.77 22.97
N PRO A 587 12.94 -22.89 23.55
CA PRO A 587 11.72 -23.11 22.79
C PRO A 587 11.35 -21.92 21.91
N PHE A 588 11.89 -20.72 22.16
CA PHE A 588 11.45 -19.48 21.51
C PHE A 588 12.41 -18.98 20.44
N ARG A 589 13.49 -19.69 20.09
CA ARG A 589 14.42 -19.26 19.03
C ARG A 589 14.07 -19.80 17.65
N ILE A 590 14.50 -19.09 16.62
CA ILE A 590 14.50 -19.59 15.25
C ILE A 590 15.73 -20.48 15.05
N TYR A 591 15.55 -21.63 14.42
CA TYR A 591 16.64 -22.57 14.13
C TYR A 591 16.70 -22.88 12.64
N TYR A 592 17.89 -23.29 12.17
CA TYR A 592 18.02 -23.96 10.89
C TYR A 592 17.52 -25.40 10.99
N PRO A 593 17.05 -26.01 9.90
CA PRO A 593 16.69 -27.44 9.85
C PRO A 593 17.80 -28.39 10.32
N SER A 594 19.07 -27.95 10.25
CA SER A 594 20.25 -28.66 10.75
C SER A 594 20.38 -28.68 12.27
N GLY A 595 19.57 -27.90 12.99
CA GLY A 595 19.66 -27.71 14.44
C GLY A 595 20.60 -26.59 14.88
N ALA A 596 21.28 -25.92 13.95
CA ALA A 596 22.05 -24.72 14.27
C ALA A 596 21.12 -23.54 14.61
N VAL A 597 21.51 -22.74 15.61
CA VAL A 597 20.78 -21.54 16.03
C VAL A 597 20.95 -20.44 14.97
N VAL A 598 19.86 -19.76 14.59
CA VAL A 598 19.94 -18.53 13.80
C VAL A 598 20.46 -17.40 14.68
N SER A 599 21.52 -16.71 14.27
CA SER A 599 22.09 -15.59 15.05
C SER A 599 21.54 -14.24 14.59
N ALA A 600 21.69 -13.22 15.44
CA ALA A 600 21.34 -11.84 15.10
C ALA A 600 22.01 -11.33 13.81
N ALA A 601 23.27 -11.70 13.58
CA ALA A 601 24.04 -11.32 12.40
C ALA A 601 23.50 -11.95 11.11
N ASN A 602 22.74 -13.06 11.21
CA ASN A 602 22.07 -13.66 10.06
C ASN A 602 20.76 -12.94 9.70
N LEU A 603 20.21 -12.14 10.61
CA LEU A 603 18.91 -11.49 10.47
C LEU A 603 19.05 -10.01 10.10
N VAL A 604 19.99 -9.30 10.74
CA VAL A 604 20.25 -7.88 10.50
C VAL A 604 21.75 -7.62 10.39
N ASN A 605 22.16 -6.95 9.31
CA ASN A 605 23.52 -6.46 9.13
C ASN A 605 23.50 -5.01 8.60
N PRO A 606 24.14 -4.04 9.30
CA PRO A 606 24.15 -2.64 8.84
C PRO A 606 25.04 -2.41 7.61
N SER A 607 25.94 -3.34 7.29
CA SER A 607 27.01 -3.19 6.28
C SER A 607 26.90 -4.14 5.08
N ALA A 608 25.99 -5.11 5.12
CA ALA A 608 25.80 -6.11 4.08
C ALA A 608 24.31 -6.46 3.91
N PRO A 609 23.91 -7.05 2.76
CA PRO A 609 22.58 -7.60 2.59
C PRO A 609 22.21 -8.54 3.74
N SER A 610 21.00 -8.39 4.26
CA SER A 610 20.44 -9.23 5.31
C SER A 610 18.92 -9.35 5.12
N PRO A 611 18.26 -10.37 5.68
CA PRO A 611 16.81 -10.52 5.55
C PRO A 611 16.02 -9.29 6.01
N TRP A 612 16.40 -8.68 7.12
CA TRP A 612 15.74 -7.48 7.66
C TRP A 612 16.60 -6.23 7.45
N PHE A 613 17.12 -6.06 6.23
CA PHE A 613 17.98 -4.92 5.87
C PHE A 613 17.29 -3.56 6.01
N ASP A 614 15.95 -3.51 5.92
CA ASP A 614 15.13 -2.29 5.99
C ASP A 614 14.20 -2.30 7.22
N GLY A 615 14.49 -3.16 8.20
CA GLY A 615 13.62 -3.48 9.33
C GLY A 615 12.86 -4.80 9.14
N ILE A 616 11.97 -5.13 10.07
CA ILE A 616 11.37 -6.47 10.15
C ILE A 616 10.25 -6.59 9.13
N THR A 617 10.38 -7.56 8.24
CA THR A 617 9.42 -7.78 7.14
C THR A 617 9.01 -9.25 7.10
N VAL A 618 7.70 -9.49 7.00
CA VAL A 618 7.11 -10.83 6.96
C VAL A 618 6.13 -10.92 5.82
N TYR A 619 6.30 -11.91 4.94
CA TYR A 619 5.31 -12.24 3.92
C TYR A 619 4.76 -13.64 4.16
N ILE A 620 3.43 -13.76 4.20
CA ILE A 620 2.73 -15.05 4.21
C ILE A 620 2.13 -15.28 2.83
N HIS A 621 2.66 -16.26 2.11
CA HIS A 621 2.09 -16.79 0.89
C HIS A 621 1.04 -17.85 1.26
N SER A 622 -0.25 -17.50 1.14
CA SER A 622 -1.31 -18.51 1.18
C SER A 622 -1.48 -19.15 -0.19
N VAL A 623 -1.11 -20.43 -0.29
CA VAL A 623 -1.14 -21.16 -1.55
C VAL A 623 -2.59 -21.41 -1.96
N GLY A 624 -2.96 -20.99 -3.17
CA GLY A 624 -4.29 -21.22 -3.72
C GLY A 624 -5.32 -20.11 -3.46
N ALA A 625 -4.98 -19.08 -2.68
CA ALA A 625 -5.89 -17.96 -2.37
C ALA A 625 -6.33 -17.17 -3.62
N GLU A 626 -5.51 -17.18 -4.69
CA GLU A 626 -5.69 -16.36 -5.89
C GLU A 626 -6.38 -17.10 -7.06
N VAL A 627 -6.64 -18.41 -6.92
CA VAL A 627 -7.16 -19.23 -8.01
C VAL A 627 -8.65 -18.97 -8.22
N LYS A 628 -9.09 -18.71 -9.46
CA LYS A 628 -10.47 -18.30 -9.81
C LYS A 628 -11.34 -19.39 -10.45
N ASP A 629 -10.81 -20.59 -10.66
CA ASP A 629 -11.45 -21.67 -11.43
C ASP A 629 -12.39 -22.58 -10.59
N GLY A 630 -12.68 -22.19 -9.35
CA GLY A 630 -13.47 -23.00 -8.41
C GLY A 630 -12.65 -24.00 -7.58
N THR A 631 -11.34 -24.12 -7.83
CA THR A 631 -10.40 -24.87 -6.96
C THR A 631 -9.71 -23.96 -5.93
N ARG A 632 -10.25 -22.76 -5.70
CA ARG A 632 -9.71 -21.79 -4.74
C ARG A 632 -9.73 -22.38 -3.34
N THR A 633 -8.60 -22.32 -2.64
CA THR A 633 -8.61 -22.57 -1.20
C THR A 633 -9.08 -21.31 -0.51
N ASP A 634 -10.25 -21.37 0.14
CA ASP A 634 -10.71 -20.25 0.94
C ASP A 634 -9.94 -20.20 2.26
N SER A 635 -8.94 -19.33 2.30
CA SER A 635 -8.14 -19.04 3.49
C SER A 635 -8.18 -17.56 3.86
N GLY A 636 -7.64 -17.23 5.03
CA GLY A 636 -7.41 -15.87 5.47
C GLY A 636 -6.35 -15.82 6.55
N VAL A 637 -5.50 -14.78 6.50
CA VAL A 637 -4.45 -14.59 7.49
C VAL A 637 -4.96 -13.70 8.62
N ARG A 638 -4.96 -14.22 9.84
CA ARG A 638 -5.36 -13.47 11.03
C ARG A 638 -4.13 -12.95 11.76
N LEU A 639 -4.05 -11.63 11.89
CA LEU A 639 -3.08 -10.94 12.74
C LEU A 639 -3.66 -10.86 14.15
N TRP A 640 -3.13 -11.69 15.04
CA TRP A 640 -3.66 -11.90 16.40
C TRP A 640 -2.66 -11.47 17.47
N ASN A 641 -3.16 -11.12 18.67
CA ASN A 641 -2.35 -10.66 19.80
C ASN A 641 -1.39 -9.52 19.44
N GLY A 642 -1.88 -8.53 18.68
CA GLY A 642 -1.11 -7.35 18.26
C GLY A 642 -1.18 -6.16 19.22
N ARG A 643 -1.72 -6.34 20.43
CA ARG A 643 -1.93 -5.25 21.39
C ARG A 643 -0.61 -4.74 21.97
N GLY A 644 -0.51 -3.42 22.09
CA GLY A 644 0.73 -2.72 22.41
C GLY A 644 1.69 -2.71 21.22
N PRO A 645 2.96 -2.32 21.42
CA PRO A 645 3.94 -2.30 20.35
C PRO A 645 4.16 -3.69 19.75
N VAL A 646 3.98 -3.83 18.44
CA VAL A 646 4.42 -5.03 17.73
C VAL A 646 5.95 -5.05 17.64
N VAL A 647 6.52 -6.13 17.09
CA VAL A 647 7.98 -6.29 17.00
C VAL A 647 8.62 -5.12 16.23
N SER A 648 9.75 -4.63 16.73
CA SER A 648 10.54 -3.57 16.12
C SER A 648 12.03 -3.81 16.37
N LEU A 649 12.90 -3.18 15.57
CA LEU A 649 14.34 -3.17 15.87
C LEU A 649 14.70 -1.99 16.77
N ASN A 650 15.68 -2.20 17.65
CA ASN A 650 16.18 -1.14 18.52
C ASN A 650 16.93 -0.09 17.69
N SER A 651 16.41 1.13 17.67
CA SER A 651 16.93 2.28 16.93
C SER A 651 18.35 2.71 17.31
N THR A 652 18.83 2.34 18.51
CA THR A 652 20.21 2.61 18.95
C THR A 652 21.22 1.77 18.17
N TYR A 653 20.88 0.52 17.88
CA TYR A 653 21.76 -0.44 17.19
C TYR A 653 21.51 -0.49 15.68
N TYR A 654 20.28 -0.20 15.26
CA TYR A 654 19.85 -0.25 13.86
C TYR A 654 19.10 1.06 13.49
N PRO A 655 19.82 2.18 13.37
CA PRO A 655 19.20 3.47 13.03
C PRO A 655 18.56 3.39 11.65
N GLY A 656 17.33 3.90 11.51
CA GLY A 656 16.60 3.90 10.24
C GLY A 656 15.90 2.58 9.88
N ARG A 657 15.92 1.55 10.75
CA ARG A 657 15.44 0.18 10.43
C ARG A 657 14.44 -0.34 11.45
N THR A 658 13.48 0.48 11.88
CA THR A 658 12.85 0.27 13.18
C THR A 658 11.40 -0.21 13.15
N GLY A 659 10.71 -0.13 12.01
CA GLY A 659 9.31 -0.58 11.89
C GLY A 659 9.11 -2.09 11.66
N PHE A 660 7.85 -2.44 11.42
CA PHE A 660 7.43 -3.79 11.01
C PHE A 660 6.47 -3.72 9.83
N SER A 661 6.69 -4.56 8.82
CA SER A 661 5.82 -4.65 7.66
C SER A 661 5.38 -6.08 7.40
N PHE A 662 4.09 -6.25 7.19
CA PHE A 662 3.45 -7.53 6.91
C PHE A 662 2.79 -7.51 5.53
N GLY A 663 2.97 -8.58 4.76
CA GLY A 663 2.35 -8.78 3.45
C GLY A 663 1.71 -10.16 3.30
N THR A 664 0.62 -10.26 2.54
CA THR A 664 0.03 -11.53 2.10
C THR A 664 -0.67 -11.39 0.76
N ASN A 665 -0.72 -12.45 -0.04
CA ASN A 665 -1.52 -12.52 -1.27
C ASN A 665 -3.03 -12.75 -1.00
N ASP A 666 -3.39 -12.99 0.25
CA ASP A 666 -4.75 -13.32 0.71
C ASP A 666 -5.42 -12.14 1.45
N ALA A 667 -6.63 -12.34 1.96
CA ALA A 667 -7.26 -11.42 2.89
C ALA A 667 -6.60 -11.50 4.29
N ALA A 668 -6.39 -10.34 4.92
CA ALA A 668 -5.89 -10.20 6.27
C ALA A 668 -7.01 -9.78 7.26
N TYR A 669 -7.01 -10.37 8.44
CA TYR A 669 -7.96 -10.12 9.53
C TYR A 669 -7.19 -9.61 10.76
N ILE A 670 -7.30 -8.33 11.08
CA ILE A 670 -6.67 -7.72 12.25
C ILE A 670 -7.63 -7.78 13.42
N VAL A 671 -7.24 -8.45 14.51
CA VAL A 671 -8.11 -8.61 15.68
C VAL A 671 -7.59 -7.84 16.89
N GLY A 672 -8.50 -7.04 17.47
CA GLY A 672 -8.25 -6.24 18.65
C GLY A 672 -7.42 -5.00 18.37
N HIS A 673 -6.88 -4.42 19.45
CA HIS A 673 -5.94 -3.32 19.31
C HIS A 673 -4.67 -3.83 18.62
N PHE A 674 -4.21 -3.12 17.60
CA PHE A 674 -3.07 -3.53 16.79
C PHE A 674 -2.03 -2.42 16.75
N ASN A 675 -0.83 -2.74 17.23
CA ASN A 675 0.27 -1.78 17.41
C ASN A 675 -0.14 -0.55 18.23
N ALA A 676 -1.12 -0.74 19.12
CA ALA A 676 -1.72 0.26 19.98
C ALA A 676 -2.12 -0.41 21.30
N ASP A 677 -2.05 0.30 22.42
CA ASP A 677 -2.34 -0.25 23.73
C ASP A 677 -3.84 -0.29 24.09
N GLY A 678 -4.68 0.42 23.32
CA GLY A 678 -6.12 0.53 23.51
C GLY A 678 -6.54 1.63 24.48
N SER A 679 -5.60 2.46 24.96
CA SER A 679 -5.82 3.55 25.91
C SER A 679 -6.25 4.82 25.18
N ILE A 680 -7.50 4.87 24.74
CA ILE A 680 -8.03 5.98 23.93
C ILE A 680 -7.83 7.34 24.59
N ASN A 681 -7.14 8.25 23.90
CA ASN A 681 -6.90 9.64 24.29
C ASN A 681 -6.22 9.81 25.67
N SER A 682 -5.38 8.87 26.07
CA SER A 682 -4.73 8.83 27.39
C SER A 682 -3.82 10.04 27.67
N THR A 683 -3.38 10.77 26.64
CA THR A 683 -2.29 11.78 26.73
C THR A 683 -2.65 13.17 26.20
N ALA A 684 -3.91 13.52 25.89
CA ALA A 684 -4.25 14.88 25.43
C ALA A 684 -5.45 15.57 26.09
N SER A 685 -5.21 16.84 26.41
CA SER A 685 -6.16 17.93 26.67
C SER A 685 -6.83 18.52 25.42
N SER A 686 -6.62 17.92 24.22
CA SER A 686 -7.16 18.42 22.95
C SER A 686 -8.46 17.70 22.58
N THR A 687 -9.59 18.30 22.97
CA THR A 687 -10.95 17.89 22.60
C THR A 687 -11.44 18.53 21.30
N SER A 688 -10.61 19.35 20.64
CA SER A 688 -10.98 20.16 19.48
C SER A 688 -10.79 19.45 18.13
N ASN A 689 -10.20 18.24 18.12
CA ASN A 689 -10.10 17.40 16.94
C ASN A 689 -11.06 16.21 17.10
N PRO A 690 -12.02 16.00 16.20
CA PRO A 690 -13.07 14.97 16.30
C PRO A 690 -12.56 13.53 16.46
N GLY A 691 -11.28 13.21 16.20
CA GLY A 691 -10.69 11.89 16.45
C GLY A 691 -9.78 11.77 17.67
N GLY A 692 -9.58 12.86 18.42
CA GLY A 692 -8.68 12.91 19.57
C GLY A 692 -7.20 12.72 19.23
N TYR A 693 -6.40 12.41 20.26
CA TYR A 693 -4.97 12.13 20.18
C TYR A 693 -4.71 10.78 19.49
N SER A 694 -5.49 9.76 19.86
CA SER A 694 -5.35 8.37 19.39
C SER A 694 -5.44 8.17 17.87
N ALA A 695 -6.17 9.04 17.15
CA ALA A 695 -6.28 8.94 15.70
C ALA A 695 -5.08 9.51 14.93
N ARG A 696 -4.10 10.12 15.60
CA ARG A 696 -2.97 10.82 14.94
C ARG A 696 -1.63 10.63 15.63
N TYR A 697 -1.63 10.59 16.95
CA TYR A 697 -0.42 10.59 17.77
C TYR A 697 -0.25 9.22 18.41
N PRO A 698 0.97 8.66 18.40
CA PRO A 698 1.25 7.44 19.15
C PRO A 698 1.17 7.74 20.65
N ASP A 699 0.65 6.80 21.43
CA ASP A 699 0.53 6.96 22.88
C ASP A 699 1.91 6.92 23.57
N THR A 700 2.89 6.28 22.92
CA THR A 700 4.29 6.25 23.36
C THR A 700 5.25 6.17 22.17
N ALA A 701 6.52 6.55 22.38
CA ALA A 701 7.58 6.40 21.38
C ALA A 701 7.88 4.92 21.00
N ASN A 702 7.32 3.95 21.74
CA ASN A 702 7.47 2.53 21.44
C ASN A 702 6.48 2.05 20.37
N GLU A 703 5.42 2.80 20.08
CA GLU A 703 4.49 2.49 18.99
C GLU A 703 5.10 2.92 17.66
N MET A 704 5.94 2.05 17.12
CA MET A 704 6.67 2.31 15.88
C MET A 704 5.75 2.18 14.67
N LEU A 705 6.17 2.74 13.53
CA LEU A 705 5.38 2.65 12.31
C LEU A 705 5.30 1.20 11.82
N VAL A 706 4.09 0.80 11.42
CA VAL A 706 3.79 -0.55 10.95
C VAL A 706 3.04 -0.47 9.63
N SER A 707 3.29 -1.43 8.74
CA SER A 707 2.45 -1.59 7.54
C SER A 707 1.85 -2.99 7.41
N VAL A 708 0.64 -3.06 6.86
CA VAL A 708 -0.08 -4.30 6.52
C VAL A 708 -0.53 -4.19 5.06
N MET A 709 -0.09 -5.14 4.23
CA MET A 709 -0.43 -5.22 2.81
C MET A 709 -1.13 -6.55 2.53
N ALA A 710 -2.36 -6.50 2.01
CA ALA A 710 -3.16 -7.70 1.78
C ALA A 710 -4.15 -7.47 0.64
N ASP A 711 -4.81 -8.53 0.14
CA ASP A 711 -5.84 -8.36 -0.91
C ASP A 711 -7.05 -7.59 -0.38
N ALA A 712 -7.44 -7.90 0.86
CA ALA A 712 -8.47 -7.21 1.62
C ALA A 712 -8.08 -7.18 3.11
N ILE A 713 -8.26 -6.06 3.80
CA ILE A 713 -8.00 -5.96 5.24
C ILE A 713 -9.31 -5.80 6.01
N THR A 714 -9.58 -6.73 6.91
CA THR A 714 -10.76 -6.71 7.81
C THR A 714 -10.34 -6.42 9.23
N ILE A 715 -11.02 -5.48 9.89
CA ILE A 715 -10.83 -5.16 11.31
C ILE A 715 -11.93 -5.80 12.14
N LEU A 716 -11.50 -6.41 13.25
CA LEU A 716 -12.31 -7.09 14.24
C LEU A 716 -11.92 -6.58 15.63
N SER A 717 -12.90 -6.33 16.49
CA SER A 717 -12.64 -5.92 17.87
C SER A 717 -12.16 -7.10 18.72
N GLN A 718 -11.47 -6.80 19.84
CA GLN A 718 -10.94 -7.84 20.71
C GLN A 718 -12.08 -8.57 21.43
N PRO A 719 -12.01 -9.90 21.62
CA PRO A 719 -12.96 -10.59 22.46
C PRO A 719 -12.84 -10.11 23.92
N GLU A 720 -13.96 -9.79 24.54
CA GLU A 720 -14.03 -9.47 25.97
C GLU A 720 -14.67 -10.61 26.74
N TYR A 721 -14.05 -11.01 27.84
CA TYR A 721 -14.54 -12.10 28.70
C TYR A 721 -14.85 -11.58 30.10
N THR A 722 -16.00 -11.99 30.64
CA THR A 722 -16.36 -11.83 32.04
C THR A 722 -16.24 -13.17 32.76
N LYS A 723 -15.75 -13.14 34.00
CA LYS A 723 -15.68 -14.33 34.87
C LYS A 723 -16.96 -14.44 35.69
N SER A 724 -17.58 -15.61 35.70
CA SER A 724 -18.68 -15.95 36.61
C SER A 724 -18.42 -17.33 37.21
N GLY A 725 -18.18 -17.37 38.53
CA GLY A 725 -17.66 -18.55 39.21
C GLY A 725 -16.28 -18.95 38.68
N SER A 726 -16.11 -20.22 38.28
CA SER A 726 -14.90 -20.75 37.66
C SER A 726 -14.84 -20.57 36.13
N ASN A 727 -15.93 -20.11 35.50
CA ASN A 727 -16.05 -20.08 34.05
C ASN A 727 -15.81 -18.66 33.51
N TYR A 728 -15.16 -18.60 32.34
CA TYR A 728 -15.04 -17.40 31.52
C TYR A 728 -16.06 -17.41 30.40
N TYR A 729 -16.57 -16.24 30.10
CA TYR A 729 -17.71 -16.07 29.24
C TYR A 729 -17.50 -14.84 28.37
N GLN A 730 -17.57 -14.99 27.05
CA GLN A 730 -17.43 -13.85 26.17
C GLN A 730 -18.69 -12.96 26.24
N THR A 731 -18.49 -11.68 26.51
CA THR A 731 -19.55 -10.68 26.65
C THR A 731 -19.58 -9.68 25.51
N ALA A 732 -18.45 -9.44 24.85
CA ALA A 732 -18.35 -8.54 23.70
C ALA A 732 -17.21 -8.96 22.75
N GLY A 733 -17.16 -8.28 21.62
CA GLY A 733 -16.15 -8.43 20.57
C GLY A 733 -16.22 -9.71 19.76
N TRP A 734 -15.30 -9.85 18.81
CA TRP A 734 -15.42 -10.89 17.79
C TRP A 734 -15.07 -12.30 18.31
N THR A 735 -15.69 -13.32 17.72
CA THR A 735 -15.42 -14.72 18.05
C THR A 735 -15.65 -15.66 16.88
N ASP A 736 -14.82 -16.70 16.81
CA ASP A 736 -14.84 -17.69 15.74
C ASP A 736 -16.09 -18.59 15.82
N THR A 737 -16.50 -19.00 17.02
CA THR A 737 -17.55 -20.00 17.24
C THR A 737 -18.93 -19.53 16.79
N LEU A 738 -19.20 -18.22 16.88
CA LEU A 738 -20.44 -17.61 16.40
C LEU A 738 -20.48 -17.42 14.89
N SER A 739 -19.32 -17.26 14.25
CA SER A 739 -19.26 -17.23 12.78
C SER A 739 -19.64 -18.58 12.17
N SER A 740 -19.47 -19.67 12.92
CA SER A 740 -19.43 -21.04 12.39
C SER A 740 -20.71 -21.89 12.44
N ASN A 741 -21.84 -21.41 12.96
CA ASN A 741 -22.89 -22.33 13.42
C ASN A 741 -24.26 -22.31 12.72
N ARG A 742 -24.63 -23.51 12.22
CA ARG A 742 -25.98 -24.11 12.14
C ARG A 742 -26.22 -24.92 13.43
N ARG A 743 -27.40 -24.80 14.06
CA ARG A 743 -27.64 -25.33 15.43
C ARG A 743 -27.99 -26.82 15.53
N ASP A 744 -28.63 -27.45 14.53
CA ASP A 744 -28.87 -28.90 14.51
C ASP A 744 -29.17 -29.45 13.09
N ALA A 745 -29.13 -30.78 12.94
CA ALA A 745 -29.39 -31.52 11.70
C ALA A 745 -30.87 -31.90 11.50
N THR A 746 -31.70 -31.82 12.54
CA THR A 746 -32.97 -32.54 12.60
C THR A 746 -34.22 -31.67 12.53
N ASN A 747 -34.19 -30.37 12.85
CA ASN A 747 -35.45 -29.60 12.99
C ASN A 747 -35.50 -28.24 12.31
N TRP A 748 -34.52 -27.90 11.46
CA TRP A 748 -34.57 -26.68 10.64
C TRP A 748 -34.26 -27.00 9.19
N SER A 749 -34.94 -26.32 8.27
CA SER A 749 -34.83 -26.65 6.85
C SER A 749 -33.36 -26.60 6.42
N SER A 750 -32.96 -27.58 5.63
CA SER A 750 -31.64 -27.68 5.01
C SER A 750 -31.39 -26.58 3.95
N THR A 751 -32.06 -25.42 4.07
CA THR A 751 -32.15 -24.40 3.03
C THR A 751 -32.05 -22.97 3.59
N TRP A 752 -31.49 -22.76 4.79
CA TRP A 752 -31.31 -21.41 5.37
C TRP A 752 -30.45 -20.48 4.50
N TYR A 753 -29.48 -21.05 3.78
CA TYR A 753 -28.68 -20.40 2.74
C TYR A 753 -29.52 -20.01 1.49
N ARG A 754 -30.76 -20.50 1.36
CA ARG A 754 -31.67 -20.25 0.21
C ARG A 754 -32.81 -19.28 0.49
N SER A 755 -33.00 -18.82 1.74
CA SER A 755 -34.12 -17.94 2.12
C SER A 755 -33.75 -16.47 2.04
N ASN A 756 -34.46 -15.71 1.20
CA ASN A 756 -34.22 -14.27 1.02
C ASN A 756 -34.44 -13.46 2.29
N PRO A 757 -33.66 -12.38 2.49
CA PRO A 757 -34.08 -11.27 3.31
C PRO A 757 -35.39 -10.67 2.75
N SER A 758 -36.35 -10.38 3.64
CA SER A 758 -37.64 -9.77 3.29
C SER A 758 -37.91 -8.54 4.16
N THR A 759 -39.00 -7.81 3.92
CA THR A 759 -39.44 -6.71 4.79
C THR A 759 -39.63 -7.14 6.27
N SER A 760 -39.81 -8.44 6.53
CA SER A 760 -39.91 -9.03 7.86
C SER A 760 -38.65 -9.79 8.33
N ASN A 761 -37.63 -9.97 7.47
CA ASN A 761 -36.37 -10.64 7.79
C ASN A 761 -35.22 -9.91 7.10
N ARG A 762 -34.78 -8.77 7.65
CA ARG A 762 -33.83 -7.86 7.01
C ARG A 762 -32.35 -8.28 7.14
N THR A 763 -32.09 -9.45 7.72
CA THR A 763 -30.76 -9.98 8.03
C THR A 763 -30.58 -11.37 7.42
N ASP A 764 -29.33 -11.75 7.14
CA ASP A 764 -29.02 -13.12 6.74
C ASP A 764 -29.36 -14.09 7.87
N GLY A 765 -30.50 -14.78 7.70
CA GLY A 765 -30.86 -16.02 8.37
C GLY A 765 -30.85 -16.03 9.90
N VAL A 766 -31.64 -15.19 10.57
CA VAL A 766 -32.15 -15.55 11.90
C VAL A 766 -33.66 -15.47 11.90
N SER A 767 -34.30 -16.59 11.57
CA SER A 767 -35.69 -16.78 11.93
C SER A 767 -35.78 -16.76 13.46
N THR A 768 -36.88 -16.20 13.95
CA THR A 768 -37.11 -15.67 15.30
C THR A 768 -37.20 -16.74 16.40
N SER A 769 -36.42 -17.81 16.28
CA SER A 769 -36.36 -18.88 17.27
C SER A 769 -35.02 -19.63 17.24
N LEU A 770 -33.87 -18.94 17.06
CA LEU A 770 -32.57 -19.51 17.43
C LEU A 770 -31.63 -18.47 18.05
N ARG A 771 -31.10 -18.83 19.23
CA ARG A 771 -30.09 -18.10 20.00
C ARG A 771 -28.71 -18.71 19.71
N PRO A 772 -27.69 -17.93 19.36
CA PRO A 772 -26.34 -18.45 19.14
C PRO A 772 -25.74 -19.09 20.41
N ALA A 773 -24.85 -20.07 20.23
CA ALA A 773 -24.29 -20.87 21.31
C ALA A 773 -23.21 -20.11 22.10
N LEU A 774 -23.64 -19.42 23.16
CA LEU A 774 -22.99 -19.17 24.45
C LEU A 774 -23.55 -17.86 25.01
N MET A 775 -24.64 -17.96 25.78
CA MET A 775 -25.13 -16.87 26.62
C MET A 775 -24.33 -16.86 27.93
N PRO A 776 -23.83 -15.71 28.37
CA PRO A 776 -23.57 -15.48 29.78
C PRO A 776 -24.50 -14.39 30.28
N ASN A 777 -25.56 -14.89 30.88
CA ASN A 777 -26.43 -14.24 31.85
C ASN A 777 -27.53 -13.29 31.31
N LEU A 778 -28.74 -13.59 31.79
CA LEU A 778 -30.00 -12.92 31.54
C LEU A 778 -30.14 -11.64 32.38
N GLY A 779 -30.77 -10.61 31.84
CA GLY A 779 -31.24 -9.46 32.62
C GLY A 779 -31.91 -8.35 31.80
N VAL A 780 -33.21 -8.55 31.52
CA VAL A 780 -34.33 -7.59 31.29
C VAL A 780 -34.13 -6.22 30.60
N HIS A 781 -35.04 -5.95 29.64
CA HIS A 781 -35.41 -4.68 28.99
C HIS A 781 -35.47 -3.44 29.92
N GLU A 782 -35.21 -2.23 29.38
CA GLU A 782 -36.09 -1.04 29.56
C GLU A 782 -36.02 -0.04 28.37
N SER A 783 -37.10 0.73 28.25
CA SER A 783 -37.63 1.50 27.13
C SER A 783 -37.21 2.97 27.07
N SER A 784 -36.94 3.50 25.87
CA SER A 784 -37.36 4.84 25.40
C SER A 784 -36.93 5.05 23.94
N GLY A 785 -37.81 5.70 23.17
CA GLY A 785 -37.85 5.70 21.72
C GLY A 785 -36.75 6.46 21.02
N ASP A 786 -36.20 5.82 19.99
CA ASP A 786 -35.86 6.38 18.69
C ASP A 786 -35.79 5.21 17.68
N GLY A 787 -36.24 5.46 16.45
CA GLY A 787 -36.70 4.50 15.43
C GLY A 787 -35.70 3.49 14.84
N PHE A 788 -34.78 2.96 15.64
CA PHE A 788 -34.00 1.73 15.39
C PHE A 788 -34.12 0.78 16.60
N ARG A 789 -35.31 0.68 17.20
CA ARG A 789 -35.57 -0.18 18.35
C ARG A 789 -36.92 -0.85 18.18
N GLY A 790 -36.91 -2.13 17.80
CA GLY A 790 -38.11 -2.96 17.87
C GLY A 790 -38.56 -3.08 19.32
N THR A 791 -39.61 -2.34 19.69
CA THR A 791 -40.38 -2.57 20.92
C THR A 791 -41.27 -3.78 20.71
N GLY A 792 -40.76 -4.95 21.11
CA GLY A 792 -41.46 -6.23 21.04
C GLY A 792 -40.49 -7.40 21.16
N THR A 793 -40.02 -7.66 22.38
CA THR A 793 -39.48 -8.95 22.88
C THR A 793 -38.99 -9.96 21.82
N SER A 794 -37.89 -9.63 21.14
CA SER A 794 -36.77 -10.52 20.79
C SER A 794 -35.83 -9.82 19.82
N SER A 795 -34.89 -9.04 20.36
CA SER A 795 -33.81 -8.44 19.57
C SER A 795 -32.77 -9.53 19.23
N TYR A 796 -32.75 -9.98 17.98
CA TYR A 796 -31.77 -10.95 17.48
C TYR A 796 -30.47 -10.22 17.10
N SER A 797 -29.44 -10.30 17.93
CA SER A 797 -28.06 -9.95 17.52
C SER A 797 -27.35 -11.21 17.01
N VAL A 798 -26.98 -11.21 15.73
CA VAL A 798 -26.22 -12.30 15.08
C VAL A 798 -24.74 -12.33 15.47
N LYS A 799 -24.23 -11.24 16.05
CA LYS A 799 -22.82 -11.04 16.41
C LYS A 799 -22.76 -10.21 17.70
N PHE A 800 -21.72 -10.41 18.51
CA PHE A 800 -21.49 -9.60 19.71
C PHE A 800 -21.29 -8.12 19.34
N ALA A 801 -21.62 -7.23 20.28
CA ALA A 801 -21.28 -5.82 20.16
C ALA A 801 -19.75 -5.69 20.14
N PRO A 802 -19.17 -4.95 19.20
CA PRO A 802 -17.74 -4.73 19.17
C PRO A 802 -17.32 -3.80 20.29
N THR A 803 -16.07 -3.94 20.69
CA THR A 803 -15.43 -3.07 21.67
C THR A 803 -14.72 -1.93 20.96
N VAL A 804 -14.50 -0.82 21.67
CA VAL A 804 -13.68 0.27 21.14
C VAL A 804 -12.33 -0.30 20.73
N THR A 805 -11.90 0.01 19.50
CA THR A 805 -10.73 -0.59 18.89
C THR A 805 -9.82 0.51 18.33
N GLU A 806 -8.52 0.30 18.49
CA GLU A 806 -7.48 1.25 18.14
C GLU A 806 -6.39 0.55 17.33
N ILE A 807 -6.07 1.10 16.16
CA ILE A 807 -5.15 0.51 15.20
C ILE A 807 -4.09 1.53 14.81
N SER A 808 -2.83 1.16 14.93
CA SER A 808 -1.68 1.94 14.48
C SER A 808 -0.98 1.23 13.32
N ALA A 809 -1.46 1.46 12.10
CA ALA A 809 -0.93 0.78 10.92
C ALA A 809 -1.21 1.54 9.64
N CYS A 810 -0.21 1.59 8.77
CA CYS A 810 -0.39 1.86 7.35
C CYS A 810 -0.95 0.62 6.66
N MET A 811 -1.93 0.80 5.80
CA MET A 811 -2.68 -0.28 5.17
C MET A 811 -2.64 -0.10 3.65
N LEU A 812 -2.22 -1.14 2.94
CA LEU A 812 -2.33 -1.23 1.49
C LEU A 812 -3.24 -2.41 1.15
N THR A 813 -4.36 -2.14 0.50
CA THR A 813 -5.37 -3.17 0.23
C THR A 813 -6.09 -2.94 -1.09
N GLY A 814 -6.80 -3.95 -1.56
CA GLY A 814 -7.79 -3.82 -2.60
C GLY A 814 -9.15 -3.37 -2.07
N ILE A 815 -9.95 -2.75 -2.92
CA ILE A 815 -11.36 -2.43 -2.69
C ILE A 815 -12.26 -3.20 -3.66
N VAL A 816 -13.57 -3.23 -3.45
CA VAL A 816 -14.51 -3.63 -4.51
C VAL A 816 -14.96 -2.34 -5.19
N PRO A 817 -14.63 -2.05 -6.46
CA PRO A 817 -14.98 -0.80 -7.11
C PRO A 817 -16.50 -0.59 -7.24
N THR A 818 -16.93 0.66 -7.31
CA THR A 818 -18.33 0.98 -7.60
C THR A 818 -18.65 0.62 -9.05
N THR A 819 -19.77 -0.05 -9.25
CA THR A 819 -20.34 -0.37 -10.57
C THR A 819 -21.72 0.25 -10.70
N GLY A 820 -22.30 0.26 -11.91
CA GLY A 820 -23.62 0.86 -12.18
C GLY A 820 -24.82 0.21 -11.47
N ASN A 821 -24.59 -0.77 -10.59
CA ASN A 821 -25.61 -1.40 -9.75
C ASN A 821 -25.22 -1.43 -8.26
N GLN A 822 -24.05 -0.90 -7.89
CA GLN A 822 -23.48 -1.18 -6.59
C GLN A 822 -22.35 -0.25 -6.17
N THR A 823 -22.50 0.33 -5.00
CA THR A 823 -21.43 1.13 -4.39
C THR A 823 -20.35 0.24 -3.77
N SER A 824 -19.11 0.68 -3.95
CA SER A 824 -17.92 0.21 -3.23
C SER A 824 -18.02 0.45 -1.72
N GLY A 825 -18.78 1.47 -1.33
CA GLY A 825 -18.65 2.11 -0.04
C GLY A 825 -17.35 2.91 0.13
N GLY A 826 -16.52 3.00 -0.90
CA GLY A 826 -15.33 3.86 -0.94
C GLY A 826 -14.48 3.79 0.33
N VAL A 827 -14.09 4.94 0.85
CA VAL A 827 -13.25 5.07 2.05
C VAL A 827 -13.91 4.46 3.28
N HIS A 828 -15.23 4.59 3.46
CA HIS A 828 -15.88 4.10 4.69
C HIS A 828 -15.87 2.57 4.82
N ASN A 829 -15.61 1.88 3.72
CA ASN A 829 -15.46 0.44 3.59
C ASN A 829 -14.01 0.03 3.25
N PHE A 830 -13.06 0.98 3.32
CA PHE A 830 -11.63 0.72 3.09
C PHE A 830 -11.12 -0.38 4.03
N PRO A 831 -11.16 -0.21 5.37
CA PRO A 831 -11.12 -1.37 6.23
C PRO A 831 -12.49 -2.05 6.16
N ARG A 832 -12.44 -3.33 5.85
CA ARG A 832 -13.60 -4.20 5.84
C ARG A 832 -14.01 -4.45 7.30
N LEU A 833 -15.31 -4.47 7.60
CA LEU A 833 -15.85 -4.73 8.95
C LEU A 833 -16.82 -5.90 8.99
N LEU A 834 -16.88 -6.59 10.13
CA LEU A 834 -17.72 -7.78 10.32
C LEU A 834 -18.57 -7.77 11.59
N GLU A 835 -18.60 -6.70 12.37
CA GLU A 835 -19.35 -6.62 13.64
C GLU A 835 -20.39 -5.50 13.63
N GLN A 836 -21.17 -5.38 14.69
CA GLN A 836 -22.19 -4.33 14.82
C GLN A 836 -21.61 -3.08 15.49
N TRP A 837 -20.83 -2.28 14.75
CA TRP A 837 -20.09 -1.12 15.28
C TRP A 837 -20.91 0.14 15.59
N SER A 838 -22.23 0.12 15.41
CA SER A 838 -23.08 1.28 15.70
C SER A 838 -22.89 1.75 17.15
N GLY A 839 -22.43 3.00 17.31
CA GLY A 839 -22.14 3.59 18.63
C GLY A 839 -20.75 3.26 19.20
N THR A 840 -19.95 2.42 18.54
CA THR A 840 -18.60 2.05 18.95
C THR A 840 -17.55 2.76 18.10
N GLY A 841 -16.53 3.34 18.75
CA GLY A 841 -15.42 4.04 18.07
C GLY A 841 -14.38 3.08 17.49
N LEU A 842 -13.98 3.33 16.25
CA LEU A 842 -12.84 2.72 15.58
C LEU A 842 -11.80 3.81 15.25
N TYR A 843 -10.68 3.74 15.94
CA TYR A 843 -9.56 4.67 15.83
C TYR A 843 -8.48 4.06 14.94
N ILE A 844 -8.15 4.71 13.84
CA ILE A 844 -7.09 4.28 12.93
C ILE A 844 -6.10 5.42 12.78
N ARG A 845 -4.88 5.22 13.25
CA ARG A 845 -3.75 6.10 12.99
C ARG A 845 -2.83 5.43 11.96
N GLY A 846 -2.69 6.03 10.79
CA GLY A 846 -1.89 5.47 9.70
C GLY A 846 -2.34 5.93 8.32
N SER A 847 -1.78 5.30 7.30
CA SER A 847 -2.12 5.53 5.90
C SER A 847 -3.13 4.52 5.38
N MET A 848 -4.08 4.95 4.55
CA MET A 848 -5.04 4.09 3.86
C MET A 848 -4.80 4.16 2.34
N VAL A 849 -4.23 3.10 1.78
CA VAL A 849 -3.84 3.03 0.37
C VAL A 849 -4.65 1.95 -0.36
N ALA A 850 -5.51 2.35 -1.29
CA ALA A 850 -6.24 1.45 -2.18
C ALA A 850 -5.54 1.39 -3.54
N MET A 851 -4.81 0.31 -3.81
CA MET A 851 -4.01 0.18 -5.05
C MET A 851 -4.72 -0.55 -6.18
N PHE A 852 -5.71 -1.38 -5.85
CA PHE A 852 -6.31 -2.34 -6.78
C PHE A 852 -7.74 -2.73 -6.38
N SER A 853 -8.40 -3.47 -7.26
CA SER A 853 -9.65 -4.19 -7.00
C SER A 853 -9.33 -5.54 -6.35
N SER A 854 -9.93 -5.80 -5.18
CA SER A 854 -9.76 -7.06 -4.44
C SER A 854 -10.25 -8.25 -5.26
N GLU A 855 -9.49 -9.35 -5.25
CA GLU A 855 -9.85 -10.61 -5.92
C GLU A 855 -10.20 -11.74 -4.95
N VAL A 856 -9.89 -11.56 -3.66
CA VAL A 856 -10.19 -12.52 -2.60
C VAL A 856 -11.53 -12.21 -1.95
N ALA A 857 -11.72 -10.95 -1.52
CA ALA A 857 -12.93 -10.46 -0.84
C ALA A 857 -13.74 -9.56 -1.79
N THR A 858 -14.32 -10.20 -2.80
CA THR A 858 -15.05 -9.54 -3.88
C THR A 858 -16.49 -9.18 -3.51
N GLU A 859 -16.98 -9.57 -2.33
CA GLU A 859 -18.35 -9.22 -1.99
C GLU A 859 -18.49 -7.71 -1.77
N PRO A 860 -19.57 -7.15 -2.32
CA PRO A 860 -19.69 -5.72 -2.35
C PRO A 860 -20.15 -5.15 -1.02
N TRP A 861 -20.14 -3.83 -0.92
CA TRP A 861 -20.56 -3.17 0.31
C TRP A 861 -22.04 -3.43 0.61
N SER A 862 -22.31 -3.86 1.85
CA SER A 862 -23.65 -4.02 2.38
C SER A 862 -23.67 -3.90 3.91
N ILE A 863 -24.56 -3.06 4.43
CA ILE A 863 -24.81 -2.91 5.88
C ILE A 863 -25.54 -4.12 6.49
N ARG A 864 -25.92 -5.12 5.69
CA ARG A 864 -26.48 -6.38 6.19
C ARG A 864 -25.51 -7.16 7.05
N ILE A 865 -24.21 -7.00 6.78
CA ILE A 865 -23.16 -7.86 7.34
C ILE A 865 -22.49 -7.22 8.56
N TYR A 866 -22.56 -5.88 8.66
CA TYR A 866 -21.97 -5.07 9.71
C TYR A 866 -22.71 -3.72 9.85
N SER A 867 -22.63 -3.06 11.00
CA SER A 867 -23.03 -1.65 11.12
C SER A 867 -21.81 -0.74 11.20
N GLY A 868 -21.92 0.49 10.69
CA GLY A 868 -20.79 1.41 10.61
C GLY A 868 -20.27 1.86 11.98
N ALA A 869 -18.94 1.91 12.13
CA ALA A 869 -18.27 2.42 13.33
C ALA A 869 -18.29 3.96 13.38
N GLY A 870 -18.09 4.52 14.58
CA GLY A 870 -17.58 5.89 14.72
C GLY A 870 -16.16 5.94 14.15
N ARG A 871 -15.94 6.69 13.06
CA ARG A 871 -14.69 6.65 12.30
C ARG A 871 -13.77 7.80 12.69
N TYR A 872 -12.71 7.45 13.41
CA TYR A 872 -11.69 8.40 13.86
C TYR A 872 -10.37 8.05 13.20
N TRP A 873 -10.23 8.48 11.95
CA TRP A 873 -9.11 8.07 11.10
C TRP A 873 -8.21 9.26 10.77
N GLY A 874 -6.91 9.08 10.93
CA GLY A 874 -5.93 10.14 10.65
C GLY A 874 -4.57 9.57 10.29
N LEU A 875 -3.77 10.38 9.59
CA LEU A 875 -2.38 10.06 9.29
C LEU A 875 -1.58 10.06 10.59
N HIS A 876 -0.81 8.99 10.81
CA HIS A 876 0.15 8.92 11.90
C HIS A 876 1.17 10.07 11.78
N GLN A 877 1.38 10.85 12.84
CA GLN A 877 2.19 12.07 12.78
C GLN A 877 3.60 11.84 12.21
N SER A 878 4.27 10.77 12.64
CA SER A 878 5.64 10.44 12.21
C SER A 878 5.80 10.22 10.72
N LEU A 879 4.72 9.94 9.97
CA LEU A 879 4.76 9.81 8.50
C LEU A 879 5.04 11.15 7.78
N ARG A 880 5.04 12.26 8.53
CA ARG A 880 5.44 13.60 8.03
C ARG A 880 6.90 13.94 8.31
N ASP A 881 7.65 13.04 8.93
CA ASP A 881 9.09 13.22 9.22
C ASP A 881 9.94 12.56 8.12
N ALA A 882 11.07 13.19 7.75
CA ALA A 882 11.89 12.72 6.63
C ALA A 882 12.63 11.40 6.92
N ASN A 883 12.58 10.94 8.17
CA ASN A 883 13.16 9.69 8.65
C ASN A 883 12.06 8.75 9.18
N HIS A 884 10.93 8.67 8.47
CA HIS A 884 9.90 7.69 8.83
C HIS A 884 10.33 6.30 8.37
N ASP A 885 10.46 5.39 9.33
CA ASP A 885 10.97 4.04 9.08
C ASP A 885 9.79 3.06 8.90
N ILE A 886 9.27 2.94 7.67
CA ILE A 886 8.43 1.79 7.30
C ILE A 886 9.24 0.85 6.41
N PRO A 887 9.51 -0.39 6.87
CA PRO A 887 10.23 -1.37 6.07
C PRO A 887 9.51 -1.67 4.75
N LEU A 888 10.24 -1.66 3.64
CA LEU A 888 9.71 -1.93 2.30
C LEU A 888 8.51 -1.06 1.91
N GLU A 889 8.51 0.20 2.35
CA GLU A 889 7.49 1.14 1.92
C GLU A 889 7.45 1.27 0.38
N PRO A 890 6.25 1.16 -0.24
CA PRO A 890 6.08 1.44 -1.65
C PRO A 890 6.32 2.92 -1.95
N VAL A 891 6.99 3.21 -3.06
CA VAL A 891 7.33 4.58 -3.45
C VAL A 891 6.78 4.87 -4.83
N VAL A 892 5.91 5.87 -4.94
CA VAL A 892 5.33 6.32 -6.21
C VAL A 892 6.24 7.34 -6.88
N LEU A 893 6.18 7.37 -8.20
CA LEU A 893 6.98 8.25 -9.03
C LEU A 893 6.12 9.36 -9.62
N ASN A 894 6.69 10.56 -9.69
CA ASN A 894 6.16 11.67 -10.46
C ASN A 894 7.29 12.24 -11.34
N ALA A 895 7.15 12.13 -12.65
CA ALA A 895 8.08 12.72 -13.60
C ALA A 895 7.48 13.99 -14.19
N GLN A 896 8.20 15.11 -14.07
CA GLN A 896 7.79 16.39 -14.64
C GLN A 896 8.88 16.98 -15.53
N ARG A 897 8.45 17.64 -16.60
CA ARG A 897 9.32 18.42 -17.45
C ARG A 897 9.55 19.79 -16.83
N LEU A 898 10.81 20.18 -16.69
CA LEU A 898 11.20 21.49 -16.18
C LEU A 898 11.49 22.43 -17.35
N HIS A 899 12.75 22.83 -17.53
CA HIS A 899 13.14 23.95 -18.38
C HIS A 899 13.76 23.44 -19.68
N TYR A 900 13.41 24.11 -20.78
CA TYR A 900 14.12 23.99 -22.05
C TYR A 900 15.15 25.13 -22.17
N THR A 901 16.37 24.79 -22.57
CA THR A 901 17.45 25.78 -22.77
C THR A 901 18.24 25.46 -24.03
N GLU A 902 18.52 26.50 -24.82
CA GLU A 902 19.56 26.41 -25.85
C GLU A 902 20.93 26.48 -25.17
N ILE A 903 21.81 25.56 -25.52
CA ILE A 903 23.14 25.46 -24.92
C ILE A 903 24.23 25.64 -25.97
N THR A 904 25.42 26.00 -25.50
CA THR A 904 26.62 26.11 -26.34
C THR A 904 27.21 24.74 -26.66
N ALA A 905 28.06 24.68 -27.68
CA ALA A 905 28.79 23.44 -28.02
C ALA A 905 29.67 22.94 -26.86
N ALA A 906 30.24 23.86 -26.07
CA ALA A 906 31.08 23.52 -24.92
C ALA A 906 30.25 22.91 -23.78
N GLU A 907 29.08 23.48 -23.47
CA GLU A 907 28.15 22.94 -22.46
C GLU A 907 27.61 21.58 -22.88
N TYR A 908 27.27 21.39 -24.16
CA TYR A 908 26.85 20.10 -24.69
C TYR A 908 27.94 19.03 -24.52
N ALA A 909 29.19 19.35 -24.85
CA ALA A 909 30.31 18.42 -24.70
C ALA A 909 30.57 18.05 -23.23
N ALA A 910 30.46 19.01 -22.31
CA ALA A 910 30.59 18.76 -20.87
C ALA A 910 29.48 17.83 -20.36
N LEU A 911 28.21 18.14 -20.66
CA LEU A 911 27.07 17.32 -20.25
C LEU A 911 27.11 15.92 -20.87
N LYS A 912 27.52 15.81 -22.14
CA LYS A 912 27.71 14.53 -22.82
C LYS A 912 28.72 13.67 -22.08
N THR A 913 29.86 14.24 -21.71
CA THR A 913 30.91 13.54 -20.95
C THR A 913 30.39 13.05 -19.60
N THR A 914 29.64 13.90 -18.87
CA THR A 914 29.02 13.50 -17.59
C THR A 914 28.03 12.36 -17.76
N ILE A 915 27.16 12.41 -18.77
CA ILE A 915 26.16 11.36 -19.05
C ILE A 915 26.85 10.06 -19.44
N GLU A 916 27.84 10.09 -20.32
CA GLU A 916 28.57 8.89 -20.78
C GLU A 916 29.44 8.26 -19.68
N ALA A 917 29.72 8.98 -18.58
CA ALA A 917 30.42 8.44 -17.41
C ALA A 917 29.50 7.75 -16.39
N LEU A 918 28.17 7.87 -16.53
CA LEU A 918 27.22 7.17 -15.66
C LEU A 918 27.20 5.67 -15.97
N PRO A 919 26.88 4.80 -14.99
CA PRO A 919 26.69 3.38 -15.25
C PRO A 919 25.51 3.13 -16.22
N HIS A 920 25.52 1.98 -16.91
CA HIS A 920 24.55 1.58 -17.95
C HIS A 920 23.83 0.29 -17.61
#